data_AF-A0A8R1XN31-F1
#
_entry.id   AF-A0A8R1XN31-F1
#
_cell.length_a   1.000
_cell.length_b   1.000
_cell.length_c   1.000
_cell.angle_alpha   90.00
_cell.angle_beta   90.00
_cell.angle_gamma   90.00
#
_symmetry.space_group_name_H-M   'P 1'
#
loop_
_entity.id
_entity.type
_entity.pdbx_description
1 polymer ?
#
loop_
_entity_poly.entity_id
_entity_poly.type
_entity_poly.pdbx_seq_one_letter_code
_entity_poly.pdbx_strand_id
1 'polypeptide(L)'
;MCEALSKLKYSRFRHVYSKSVRRSEWYDTGPGHGLAVAANPKMIALAIDVPAGGVVQVAKLCRMGRGRMELGKIKDHEGAVCDVKWNPFNDNVLATGSHDATVRIWHIDDMLRIRCLRISRAHSRRVHTIEWHTTVDNAVFSASLDGRVVLWNIETDDIVYRIEDCNAVSMSLSYNCSEFVIATKSHELSIYDARTGEKQRSTQLIHDGSMLSRVLFYGIPDASNNERIITTGSSRSTRRQLAIYNSRSLDVPLTVVDIDGGSGFLMPVIDNDLNLLYIAGKGDANIRFYELLDEVPFISYLNESSGSKAHTAVCQLPKRGLSVLQCEIMRIFRVDAEQLVIEPLSFFVPRRADGFQADLYPPTRSPTPSLSFREWLAGLNREPIMLELKDCLLNCTNKPVTFAKESNRTKLKIADVNNDRKFRFLSQVTKPDYREITDREDREELMKIKRIKAKLAAEVSAEEIDKEEHMNGKMNETNVIHIGEENNENGNMPLSSSSSINEKNISTVATAVDVIALNRKNSSTSSRITSITDRSASFISIKSGTGLSSKISSTPSVSSDTYSINQCNELLMKQKKQHKLSTGQKFSNENDKPKNRSRVDDNENGKLKDHRRSEDNDSSRSCFSEEAVVSVLKEMENELRKCRNRCEQLEKIVHLQQQDIESLRYEIHWKDSRIDFLQGQLQQLDVTRNISRSS
;
A
#
# COMPACT_ATOMS: atom_id res chain seq x y z
N MET A 1 -17.67 26.28 33.10
CA MET A 1 -16.59 26.78 32.21
C MET A 1 -15.23 26.80 32.92
N CYS A 2 -15.05 27.46 34.07
CA CYS A 2 -13.73 27.56 34.72
C CYS A 2 -13.06 26.21 35.07
N GLU A 3 -13.82 25.18 35.46
CA GLU A 3 -13.24 23.85 35.78
C GLU A 3 -12.75 23.08 34.56
N ALA A 4 -13.29 23.31 33.36
CA ALA A 4 -12.82 22.62 32.15
C ALA A 4 -11.41 23.11 31.73
N LEU A 5 -11.08 24.37 32.03
CA LEU A 5 -9.76 24.96 31.76
C LEU A 5 -8.68 24.42 32.70
N SER A 6 -9.01 23.91 33.89
CA SER A 6 -8.03 23.43 34.87
C SER A 6 -7.40 22.08 34.52
N LYS A 7 -8.02 21.33 33.58
CA LYS A 7 -7.50 20.06 33.03
C LYS A 7 -6.86 20.19 31.65
N LEU A 8 -6.36 21.37 31.27
CA LEU A 8 -5.61 21.52 30.01
C LEU A 8 -4.26 20.76 30.08
N LYS A 9 -4.34 19.45 29.83
CA LYS A 9 -3.22 18.50 29.79
C LYS A 9 -2.20 19.06 28.80
N TYR A 10 -0.96 19.27 29.26
CA TYR A 10 0.03 20.01 28.49
C TYR A 10 0.29 19.31 27.15
N SER A 11 -0.16 19.94 26.05
CA SER A 11 -0.08 19.34 24.72
C SER A 11 1.38 19.05 24.37
N ARG A 12 1.66 17.79 24.02
CA ARG A 12 2.99 17.35 23.56
C ARG A 12 3.36 18.00 22.22
N PHE A 13 2.37 18.59 21.53
CA PHE A 13 2.50 19.21 20.22
C PHE A 13 2.48 20.75 20.27
N ARG A 14 2.37 21.36 21.46
CA ARG A 14 2.30 22.82 21.66
C ARG A 14 3.42 23.61 20.97
N HIS A 15 4.60 23.01 20.88
CA HIS A 15 5.82 23.60 20.31
C HIS A 15 6.22 22.99 18.96
N VAL A 16 5.29 22.32 18.26
CA VAL A 16 5.52 21.89 16.88
C VAL A 16 5.82 23.11 16.01
N TYR A 17 6.92 23.03 15.26
CA TYR A 17 7.31 24.06 14.31
C TYR A 17 7.43 23.46 12.90
N SER A 18 7.06 24.27 11.90
CA SER A 18 7.20 23.92 10.50
C SER A 18 8.53 24.44 9.94
N LYS A 19 9.22 23.65 9.12
CA LYS A 19 10.44 24.05 8.43
C LYS A 19 10.39 23.55 6.98
N SER A 20 10.49 24.49 6.05
CA SER A 20 10.62 24.18 4.62
C SER A 20 12.05 23.78 4.29
N VAL A 21 12.21 22.92 3.29
CA VAL A 21 13.51 22.56 2.72
C VAL A 21 14.02 23.73 1.86
N ARG A 22 15.34 23.87 1.65
CA ARG A 22 15.90 24.92 0.79
C ARG A 22 15.30 24.84 -0.62
N ARG A 23 15.07 25.99 -1.29
CA ARG A 23 14.54 26.04 -2.69
C ARG A 23 15.39 25.25 -3.70
N SER A 24 16.64 24.96 -3.37
CA SER A 24 17.53 24.05 -4.11
C SER A 24 17.12 22.58 -4.10
N GLU A 25 16.21 22.18 -3.21
CA GLU A 25 15.78 20.80 -2.95
C GLU A 25 14.27 20.59 -3.24
N TRP A 26 13.60 21.60 -3.79
CA TRP A 26 12.21 21.52 -4.26
C TRP A 26 12.13 20.78 -5.60
N TYR A 27 10.96 20.19 -5.91
CA TYR A 27 10.73 19.56 -7.22
C TYR A 27 10.34 20.63 -8.23
N ASP A 28 11.12 20.81 -9.28
CA ASP A 28 10.77 21.72 -10.38
C ASP A 28 10.19 20.89 -11.54
N THR A 29 8.87 20.92 -11.73
CA THR A 29 8.16 20.06 -12.71
C THR A 29 7.83 20.78 -14.03
N GLY A 30 8.21 22.06 -14.14
CA GLY A 30 8.13 22.90 -15.35
C GLY A 30 7.05 23.99 -15.24
N PRO A 31 6.41 24.38 -16.35
CA PRO A 31 5.21 25.21 -16.34
C PRO A 31 3.93 24.37 -16.26
N GLY A 32 2.86 24.95 -15.71
CA GLY A 32 1.51 24.35 -15.64
C GLY A 32 0.81 24.68 -14.32
N HIS A 33 -0.37 24.08 -14.09
CA HIS A 33 -1.08 24.18 -12.81
C HIS A 33 -1.30 22.79 -12.20
N GLY A 34 -0.96 22.63 -10.93
CA GLY A 34 -1.14 21.36 -10.21
C GLY A 34 -2.57 21.19 -9.76
N LEU A 35 -3.21 20.10 -10.19
CA LEU A 35 -4.61 19.77 -9.87
C LEU A 35 -4.71 18.86 -8.63
N ALA A 36 -3.88 17.83 -8.58
CA ALA A 36 -3.79 16.87 -7.48
C ALA A 36 -2.35 16.38 -7.33
N VAL A 37 -1.97 16.02 -6.11
CA VAL A 37 -0.62 15.54 -5.79
C VAL A 37 -0.73 14.40 -4.77
N ALA A 38 0.12 13.39 -4.87
CA ALA A 38 0.18 12.30 -3.90
C ALA A 38 1.61 11.74 -3.78
N ALA A 39 2.02 11.43 -2.55
CA ALA A 39 3.33 10.86 -2.26
C ALA A 39 3.19 9.52 -1.53
N ASN A 40 4.19 8.66 -1.72
CA ASN A 40 4.48 7.51 -0.87
C ASN A 40 5.99 7.56 -0.52
N PRO A 41 6.54 6.66 0.33
CA PRO A 41 7.95 6.73 0.73
C PRO A 41 9.00 6.65 -0.39
N LYS A 42 8.59 6.33 -1.61
CA LYS A 42 9.45 6.08 -2.78
C LYS A 42 9.32 7.15 -3.86
N MET A 43 8.10 7.59 -4.14
CA MET A 43 7.74 8.45 -5.28
C MET A 43 6.70 9.51 -4.92
N ILE A 44 6.67 10.58 -5.70
CA ILE A 44 5.61 11.60 -5.73
C ILE A 44 5.03 11.66 -7.14
N ALA A 45 3.70 11.77 -7.21
CA ALA A 45 2.93 11.93 -8.43
C ALA A 45 2.18 13.28 -8.40
N LEU A 46 2.20 14.01 -9.52
CA LEU A 46 1.56 15.30 -9.69
C LEU A 46 0.70 15.28 -10.95
N ALA A 47 -0.62 15.43 -10.81
CA ALA A 47 -1.52 15.73 -11.91
C ALA A 47 -1.42 17.21 -12.29
N ILE A 48 -1.23 17.46 -13.59
CA ILE A 48 -1.03 18.79 -14.15
C ILE A 48 -2.16 19.06 -15.15
N ASP A 49 -2.72 20.26 -15.07
CA ASP A 49 -3.64 20.76 -16.08
C ASP A 49 -2.87 21.12 -17.36
N VAL A 50 -3.23 20.47 -18.46
CA VAL A 50 -2.61 20.67 -19.78
C VAL A 50 -3.74 20.67 -20.83
N PRO A 51 -3.80 21.63 -21.77
CA PRO A 51 -4.87 21.68 -22.77
C PRO A 51 -4.97 20.44 -23.67
N ALA A 52 -3.89 19.66 -23.77
CA ALA A 52 -3.80 18.45 -24.59
C ALA A 52 -4.26 17.16 -23.88
N GLY A 53 -4.84 17.24 -22.68
CA GLY A 53 -5.33 16.09 -21.91
C GLY A 53 -4.69 15.96 -20.53
N GLY A 54 -4.92 14.82 -19.87
CA GLY A 54 -4.46 14.57 -18.52
C GLY A 54 -3.01 14.10 -18.45
N VAL A 55 -2.13 14.93 -17.88
CA VAL A 55 -0.73 14.56 -17.65
C VAL A 55 -0.47 14.34 -16.16
N VAL A 56 0.07 13.18 -15.80
CA VAL A 56 0.63 12.95 -14.46
C VAL A 56 2.14 12.79 -14.57
N GLN A 57 2.88 13.66 -13.88
CA GLN A 57 4.32 13.50 -13.73
C GLN A 57 4.64 12.70 -12.46
N VAL A 58 5.62 11.82 -12.52
CA VAL A 58 6.08 11.00 -11.40
C VAL A 58 7.59 11.17 -11.21
N ALA A 59 8.00 11.47 -9.99
CA ALA A 59 9.39 11.62 -9.58
C ALA A 59 9.73 10.71 -8.39
N LYS A 60 11.00 10.29 -8.27
CA LYS A 60 11.48 9.61 -7.06
C LYS A 60 11.79 10.60 -5.94
N LEU A 61 11.42 10.27 -4.70
CA LEU A 61 11.74 11.13 -3.55
C LEU A 61 13.25 11.25 -3.30
N CYS A 62 14.03 10.20 -3.57
CA CYS A 62 15.47 10.21 -3.34
C CYS A 62 16.27 11.11 -4.30
N ARG A 63 15.63 11.69 -5.33
CA ARG A 63 16.28 12.56 -6.33
C ARG A 63 15.78 14.02 -6.28
N MET A 64 15.35 14.47 -5.11
CA MET A 64 14.94 15.85 -4.85
C MET A 64 16.05 16.87 -5.16
N GLY A 65 15.69 17.93 -5.89
CA GLY A 65 16.49 19.16 -5.98
C GLY A 65 17.00 19.55 -7.36
N ARG A 66 17.85 20.59 -7.37
CA ARG A 66 18.36 21.29 -8.56
C ARG A 66 19.19 20.36 -9.43
N GLY A 67 18.56 19.91 -10.50
CA GLY A 67 19.15 19.15 -11.59
C GLY A 67 18.07 18.80 -12.61
N ARG A 68 18.46 18.17 -13.71
CA ARG A 68 17.48 17.58 -14.63
C ARG A 68 16.88 16.33 -13.98
N MET A 69 15.75 16.50 -13.30
CA MET A 69 15.04 15.38 -12.70
C MET A 69 14.60 14.39 -13.78
N GLU A 70 14.85 13.10 -13.56
CA GLU A 70 14.20 12.05 -14.34
C GLU A 70 12.73 11.97 -13.90
N LEU A 71 11.83 12.21 -14.85
CA LEU A 71 10.38 12.30 -14.63
C LEU A 71 9.69 11.26 -15.50
N GLY A 72 9.00 10.31 -14.87
CA GLY A 72 7.98 9.51 -15.54
C GLY A 72 6.83 10.42 -15.95
N LYS A 73 6.25 10.22 -17.13
CA LYS A 73 5.08 10.98 -17.59
C LYS A 73 3.99 10.04 -18.08
N ILE A 74 2.88 10.00 -17.36
CA ILE A 74 1.63 9.37 -17.80
C ILE A 74 0.91 10.40 -18.68
N LYS A 75 0.58 10.05 -19.92
CA LYS A 75 -0.06 10.96 -20.89
C LYS A 75 -1.32 10.40 -21.54
N ASP A 76 -1.75 9.20 -21.14
CA ASP A 76 -2.76 8.44 -21.87
C ASP A 76 -4.20 8.91 -21.55
N HIS A 77 -4.38 9.82 -20.59
CA HIS A 77 -5.67 10.36 -20.20
C HIS A 77 -6.13 11.45 -21.17
N GLU A 78 -7.35 11.33 -21.67
CA GLU A 78 -7.91 12.23 -22.70
C GLU A 78 -8.45 13.53 -22.11
N GLY A 79 -8.51 13.65 -20.78
CA GLY A 79 -8.91 14.85 -20.05
C GLY A 79 -8.15 15.02 -18.74
N ALA A 80 -8.21 16.22 -18.17
CA ALA A 80 -7.53 16.58 -16.92
C ALA A 80 -7.73 15.54 -15.80
N VAL A 81 -6.66 15.20 -15.08
CA VAL A 81 -6.69 14.24 -13.96
C VAL A 81 -7.10 15.00 -12.69
N CYS A 82 -8.21 14.61 -12.08
CA CYS A 82 -8.78 15.25 -10.89
C CYS A 82 -8.21 14.73 -9.58
N ASP A 83 -7.88 13.44 -9.52
CA ASP A 83 -7.40 12.78 -8.30
C ASP A 83 -6.36 11.70 -8.64
N VAL A 84 -5.41 11.51 -7.73
CA VAL A 84 -4.23 10.66 -7.88
C VAL A 84 -3.92 10.05 -6.51
N LYS A 85 -3.94 8.72 -6.37
CA LYS A 85 -3.69 8.04 -5.09
C LYS A 85 -2.78 6.82 -5.26
N TRP A 86 -1.77 6.69 -4.42
CA TRP A 86 -0.93 5.49 -4.34
C TRP A 86 -1.65 4.35 -3.60
N ASN A 87 -1.44 3.11 -4.03
CA ASN A 87 -1.91 1.93 -3.31
C ASN A 87 -1.17 1.84 -1.95
N PRO A 88 -1.89 1.72 -0.81
CA PRO A 88 -1.27 1.70 0.52
C PRO A 88 -0.35 0.48 0.76
N PHE A 89 -0.53 -0.61 0.01
CA PHE A 89 0.18 -1.89 0.14
C PHE A 89 1.27 -2.11 -0.93
N ASN A 90 1.29 -1.31 -2.00
CA ASN A 90 2.31 -1.38 -3.05
C ASN A 90 2.71 0.02 -3.54
N ASP A 91 3.89 0.47 -3.14
CA ASP A 91 4.45 1.80 -3.46
C ASP A 91 4.80 1.97 -4.96
N ASN A 92 4.71 0.92 -5.77
CA ASN A 92 4.82 0.99 -7.23
C ASN A 92 3.48 1.16 -7.94
N VAL A 93 2.33 1.11 -7.24
CA VAL A 93 1.00 1.15 -7.87
C VAL A 93 0.24 2.44 -7.58
N LEU A 94 -0.29 3.05 -8.63
CA LEU A 94 -0.99 4.33 -8.60
C LEU A 94 -2.37 4.22 -9.26
N ALA A 95 -3.40 4.81 -8.65
CA ALA A 95 -4.70 5.05 -9.27
C ALA A 95 -4.83 6.52 -9.69
N THR A 96 -5.49 6.76 -10.82
CA THR A 96 -5.80 8.10 -11.35
C THR A 96 -7.24 8.18 -11.85
N GLY A 97 -7.90 9.31 -11.57
CA GLY A 97 -9.28 9.60 -11.98
C GLY A 97 -9.34 10.88 -12.79
N SER A 98 -10.06 10.87 -13.91
CA SER A 98 -9.97 11.92 -14.93
C SER A 98 -11.32 12.44 -15.42
N HIS A 99 -11.27 13.63 -16.04
CA HIS A 99 -12.31 14.18 -16.88
C HIS A 99 -12.73 13.26 -18.05
N ASP A 100 -11.89 12.33 -18.48
CA ASP A 100 -12.21 11.31 -19.51
C ASP A 100 -13.16 10.19 -19.04
N ALA A 101 -13.73 10.33 -17.83
CA ALA A 101 -14.61 9.36 -17.18
C ALA A 101 -13.96 7.99 -16.88
N THR A 102 -12.64 7.87 -17.00
CA THR A 102 -11.91 6.63 -16.67
C THR A 102 -11.26 6.68 -15.30
N VAL A 103 -11.27 5.53 -14.62
CA VAL A 103 -10.34 5.21 -13.54
C VAL A 103 -9.24 4.35 -14.13
N ARG A 104 -7.97 4.70 -13.92
CA ARG A 104 -6.83 3.94 -14.45
C ARG A 104 -5.88 3.54 -13.33
N ILE A 105 -5.38 2.31 -13.41
CA ILE A 105 -4.39 1.77 -12.47
C ILE A 105 -3.07 1.58 -13.20
N TRP A 106 -1.98 2.02 -12.58
CA TRP A 106 -0.63 2.06 -13.15
C TRP A 106 0.35 1.28 -12.28
N HIS A 107 1.31 0.62 -12.91
CA HIS A 107 2.56 0.20 -12.27
C HIS A 107 3.69 1.11 -12.75
N ILE A 108 4.50 1.56 -11.80
CA ILE A 108 5.66 2.44 -12.04
C ILE A 108 6.88 1.76 -11.42
N ASP A 109 7.85 1.38 -12.25
CA ASP A 109 9.05 0.67 -11.80
C ASP A 109 10.14 1.61 -11.23
N ASP A 110 11.21 1.02 -10.68
CA ASP A 110 12.36 1.77 -10.16
C ASP A 110 13.20 2.52 -11.22
N MET A 111 12.87 2.40 -12.49
CA MET A 111 13.44 3.18 -13.59
C MET A 111 12.40 4.14 -14.18
N LEU A 112 11.32 4.42 -13.43
CA LEU A 112 10.18 5.26 -13.82
C LEU A 112 9.50 4.82 -15.12
N ARG A 113 9.62 3.53 -15.49
CA ARG A 113 8.84 2.95 -16.58
C ARG A 113 7.41 2.74 -16.10
N ILE A 114 6.49 3.30 -16.87
CA ILE A 114 5.06 3.31 -16.60
C ILE A 114 4.42 2.19 -17.42
N ARG A 115 3.54 1.42 -16.78
CA ARG A 115 2.67 0.43 -17.44
C ARG A 115 1.25 0.62 -16.95
N CYS A 116 0.31 0.85 -17.87
CA CYS A 116 -1.11 0.77 -17.54
C CYS A 116 -1.48 -0.69 -17.21
N LEU A 117 -2.16 -0.90 -16.09
CA LEU A 117 -2.60 -2.22 -15.62
C LEU A 117 -4.08 -2.46 -15.93
N ARG A 118 -4.92 -1.44 -15.68
CA ARG A 118 -6.38 -1.46 -15.84
C ARG A 118 -6.87 -0.11 -16.36
N ILE A 119 -7.92 -0.12 -17.20
CA ILE A 119 -8.63 1.08 -17.66
C ILE A 119 -10.12 0.82 -17.49
N SER A 120 -10.67 1.32 -16.39
CA SER A 120 -11.98 0.96 -15.90
C SER A 120 -13.01 2.04 -16.29
N ARG A 121 -14.00 1.65 -17.11
CA ARG A 121 -14.96 2.55 -17.80
C ARG A 121 -16.41 2.31 -17.38
N ALA A 122 -16.76 2.64 -16.15
CA ALA A 122 -18.13 2.55 -15.63
C ALA A 122 -18.81 3.90 -15.44
N HIS A 123 -18.03 4.97 -15.34
CA HIS A 123 -18.53 6.32 -15.22
C HIS A 123 -18.82 6.90 -16.60
N SER A 124 -19.84 7.75 -16.69
CA SER A 124 -20.23 8.47 -17.92
C SER A 124 -19.81 9.94 -17.92
N ARG A 125 -19.24 10.41 -16.80
CA ARG A 125 -18.75 11.78 -16.60
C ARG A 125 -17.46 11.74 -15.78
N ARG A 126 -16.86 12.91 -15.58
CA ARG A 126 -15.58 13.07 -14.85
C ARG A 126 -15.59 12.42 -13.48
N VAL A 127 -14.53 11.67 -13.19
CA VAL A 127 -14.26 11.10 -11.86
C VAL A 127 -13.66 12.19 -10.98
N HIS A 128 -14.29 12.48 -9.85
CA HIS A 128 -13.92 13.57 -8.95
C HIS A 128 -12.95 13.15 -7.84
N THR A 129 -13.11 11.95 -7.31
CA THR A 129 -12.27 11.43 -6.23
C THR A 129 -12.13 9.92 -6.32
N ILE A 130 -10.99 9.43 -5.86
CA ILE A 130 -10.64 8.01 -5.74
C ILE A 130 -10.15 7.78 -4.30
N GLU A 131 -10.56 6.68 -3.69
CA GLU A 131 -9.95 6.19 -2.46
C GLU A 131 -9.59 4.70 -2.56
N TRP A 132 -8.38 4.36 -2.13
CA TRP A 132 -7.98 2.96 -1.97
C TRP A 132 -8.51 2.41 -0.66
N HIS A 133 -8.98 1.16 -0.67
CA HIS A 133 -9.29 0.46 0.55
C HIS A 133 -8.00 0.20 1.36
N THR A 134 -8.05 0.43 2.68
CA THR A 134 -6.82 0.49 3.51
C THR A 134 -6.63 -0.71 4.46
N THR A 135 -7.52 -1.71 4.40
CA THR A 135 -7.38 -3.02 5.09
C THR A 135 -7.32 -4.22 4.14
N VAL A 136 -7.56 -4.02 2.83
CA VAL A 136 -7.65 -5.06 1.79
C VAL A 136 -7.04 -4.53 0.51
N ASP A 137 -6.12 -5.29 -0.10
CA ASP A 137 -5.52 -4.92 -1.40
C ASP A 137 -6.48 -5.17 -2.58
N ASN A 138 -6.25 -4.48 -3.69
CA ASN A 138 -7.04 -4.55 -4.93
C ASN A 138 -8.47 -4.01 -4.87
N ALA A 139 -8.87 -3.31 -3.81
CA ALA A 139 -10.15 -2.61 -3.72
C ALA A 139 -9.99 -1.09 -3.85
N VAL A 140 -10.76 -0.49 -4.76
CA VAL A 140 -10.76 0.96 -5.05
C VAL A 140 -12.19 1.48 -5.10
N PHE A 141 -12.44 2.63 -4.50
CA PHE A 141 -13.67 3.40 -4.62
C PHE A 141 -13.45 4.58 -5.56
N SER A 142 -14.46 4.92 -6.36
CA SER A 142 -14.48 6.18 -7.11
C SER A 142 -15.84 6.84 -7.07
N ALA A 143 -15.86 8.18 -7.11
CA ALA A 143 -17.08 8.97 -7.29
C ALA A 143 -16.96 9.91 -8.48
N SER A 144 -18.08 10.14 -9.17
CA SER A 144 -18.14 10.86 -10.45
C SER A 144 -19.28 11.88 -10.49
N LEU A 145 -19.16 12.84 -11.41
CA LEU A 145 -20.21 13.82 -11.70
C LEU A 145 -21.46 13.20 -12.39
N ASP A 146 -21.44 11.91 -12.71
CA ASP A 146 -22.63 11.15 -13.10
C ASP A 146 -23.53 10.77 -11.90
N GLY A 147 -23.15 11.18 -10.69
CA GLY A 147 -23.87 10.90 -9.46
C GLY A 147 -23.51 9.56 -8.83
N ARG A 148 -22.70 8.72 -9.49
CA ARG A 148 -22.43 7.35 -9.03
C ARG A 148 -21.20 7.26 -8.14
N VAL A 149 -21.28 6.35 -7.18
CA VAL A 149 -20.14 5.76 -6.45
C VAL A 149 -19.95 4.32 -6.94
N VAL A 150 -18.71 3.92 -7.22
CA VAL A 150 -18.39 2.59 -7.74
C VAL A 150 -17.28 1.95 -6.91
N LEU A 151 -17.48 0.68 -6.53
CA LEU A 151 -16.44 -0.17 -5.94
C LEU A 151 -15.87 -1.11 -7.00
N TRP A 152 -14.55 -1.09 -7.15
CA TRP A 152 -13.79 -1.85 -8.13
C TRP A 152 -12.96 -2.95 -7.47
N ASN A 153 -12.97 -4.14 -8.08
CA ASN A 153 -11.98 -5.18 -7.82
C ASN A 153 -10.90 -5.14 -8.91
N ILE A 154 -9.74 -4.59 -8.57
CA ILE A 154 -8.61 -4.38 -9.48
C ILE A 154 -7.96 -5.70 -9.92
N GLU A 155 -8.02 -6.75 -9.07
CA GLU A 155 -7.44 -8.07 -9.37
C GLU A 155 -8.18 -8.73 -10.54
N THR A 156 -9.51 -8.69 -10.54
CA THR A 156 -10.36 -9.32 -11.57
C THR A 156 -10.83 -8.38 -12.68
N ASP A 157 -10.69 -7.05 -12.49
CA ASP A 157 -11.26 -5.96 -13.31
C ASP A 157 -12.80 -5.93 -13.31
N ASP A 158 -13.42 -6.47 -12.25
CA ASP A 158 -14.86 -6.45 -12.07
C ASP A 158 -15.33 -5.25 -11.23
N ILE A 159 -16.58 -4.85 -11.46
CA ILE A 159 -17.31 -3.89 -10.63
C ILE A 159 -18.10 -4.67 -9.60
N VAL A 160 -17.87 -4.38 -8.32
CA VAL A 160 -18.51 -5.09 -7.20
C VAL A 160 -19.94 -4.61 -7.02
N TYR A 161 -20.12 -3.29 -6.99
CA TYR A 161 -21.43 -2.63 -7.04
C TYR A 161 -21.30 -1.21 -7.60
N ARG A 162 -22.45 -0.61 -7.92
CA ARG A 162 -22.60 0.81 -8.21
C ARG A 162 -23.73 1.36 -7.35
N ILE A 163 -23.53 2.50 -6.73
CA ILE A 163 -24.58 3.25 -6.02
C ILE A 163 -24.90 4.46 -6.87
N GLU A 164 -26.18 4.69 -7.15
CA GLU A 164 -26.65 5.82 -7.96
C GLU A 164 -27.08 7.00 -7.06
N ASP A 165 -27.35 8.16 -7.66
CA ASP A 165 -27.86 9.39 -7.04
C ASP A 165 -27.08 9.97 -5.82
N CYS A 166 -25.87 9.48 -5.56
CA CYS A 166 -25.03 9.90 -4.44
C CYS A 166 -24.44 11.32 -4.60
N ASN A 167 -24.13 11.75 -5.82
CA ASN A 167 -23.60 13.09 -6.13
C ASN A 167 -22.41 13.55 -5.25
N ALA A 168 -21.54 12.60 -4.89
CA ALA A 168 -20.41 12.82 -3.98
C ALA A 168 -19.31 13.70 -4.61
N VAL A 169 -18.89 14.74 -3.87
CA VAL A 169 -17.76 15.62 -4.21
C VAL A 169 -16.50 15.33 -3.38
N SER A 170 -16.65 14.61 -2.26
CA SER A 170 -15.56 14.11 -1.42
C SER A 170 -16.00 12.80 -0.77
N MET A 171 -15.04 11.90 -0.56
CA MET A 171 -15.25 10.60 0.07
C MET A 171 -14.14 10.35 1.10
N SER A 172 -14.44 9.57 2.14
CA SER A 172 -13.44 8.98 3.04
C SER A 172 -13.89 7.61 3.50
N LEU A 173 -12.95 6.69 3.70
CA LEU A 173 -13.19 5.38 4.33
C LEU A 173 -12.98 5.48 5.85
N SER A 174 -13.76 4.71 6.60
CA SER A 174 -13.61 4.47 8.05
C SER A 174 -12.26 3.82 8.38
N TYR A 175 -11.86 3.82 9.65
CA TYR A 175 -10.54 3.35 10.06
C TYR A 175 -10.29 1.89 9.62
N ASN A 176 -11.25 0.98 9.80
CA ASN A 176 -11.16 -0.41 9.33
C ASN A 176 -11.76 -0.67 7.94
N CYS A 177 -12.30 0.38 7.29
CA CYS A 177 -13.00 0.32 6.00
C CYS A 177 -14.26 -0.58 6.00
N SER A 178 -14.97 -0.67 7.12
CA SER A 178 -16.32 -1.27 7.15
C SER A 178 -17.40 -0.32 6.63
N GLU A 179 -17.22 0.99 6.84
CA GLU A 179 -18.07 2.05 6.31
C GLU A 179 -17.26 3.06 5.46
N PHE A 180 -17.95 3.80 4.59
CA PHE A 180 -17.42 5.02 3.98
C PHE A 180 -18.42 6.17 4.09
N VAL A 181 -17.92 7.39 4.02
CA VAL A 181 -18.71 8.62 4.10
C VAL A 181 -18.52 9.43 2.84
N ILE A 182 -19.60 10.06 2.38
CA ILE A 182 -19.57 11.04 1.29
C ILE A 182 -20.07 12.39 1.77
N ALA A 183 -19.50 13.46 1.22
CA ALA A 183 -20.10 14.79 1.21
C ALA A 183 -20.57 15.12 -0.21
N THR A 184 -21.78 15.65 -0.34
CA THR A 184 -22.40 15.97 -1.64
C THR A 184 -22.35 17.47 -1.95
N LYS A 185 -22.62 17.84 -3.20
CA LYS A 185 -22.78 19.25 -3.59
C LYS A 185 -24.06 19.89 -3.01
N SER A 186 -25.06 19.10 -2.60
CA SER A 186 -26.28 19.57 -1.94
C SER A 186 -26.12 19.76 -0.42
N HIS A 187 -24.88 19.76 0.08
CA HIS A 187 -24.55 19.87 1.50
C HIS A 187 -25.11 18.70 2.34
N GLU A 188 -25.27 17.52 1.75
CA GLU A 188 -25.61 16.29 2.49
C GLU A 188 -24.32 15.55 2.92
N LEU A 189 -24.36 14.94 4.10
CA LEU A 189 -23.34 14.04 4.63
C LEU A 189 -23.97 12.67 4.86
N SER A 190 -23.52 11.64 4.13
CA SER A 190 -24.10 10.30 4.19
C SER A 190 -23.03 9.23 4.44
N ILE A 191 -23.34 8.27 5.31
CA ILE A 191 -22.51 7.08 5.60
C ILE A 191 -23.15 5.83 5.01
N TYR A 192 -22.33 4.97 4.43
CA TYR A 192 -22.71 3.72 3.75
C TYR A 192 -21.87 2.54 4.27
N ASP A 193 -22.41 1.32 4.29
CA ASP A 193 -21.59 0.10 4.45
C ASP A 193 -20.74 -0.09 3.18
N ALA A 194 -19.43 -0.29 3.36
CA ALA A 194 -18.46 -0.30 2.29
C ALA A 194 -18.52 -1.55 1.39
N ARG A 195 -19.17 -2.63 1.82
CA ARG A 195 -19.33 -3.88 1.06
C ARG A 195 -20.67 -3.97 0.35
N THR A 196 -21.76 -3.50 0.98
CA THR A 196 -23.11 -3.59 0.40
C THR A 196 -23.46 -2.36 -0.43
N GLY A 197 -22.83 -1.21 -0.15
CA GLY A 197 -23.24 0.07 -0.72
C GLY A 197 -24.57 0.60 -0.17
N GLU A 198 -25.08 0.03 0.93
CA GLU A 198 -26.32 0.45 1.56
C GLU A 198 -26.11 1.71 2.40
N LYS A 199 -26.95 2.74 2.18
CA LYS A 199 -26.95 3.99 2.94
C LYS A 199 -27.43 3.74 4.37
N GLN A 200 -26.52 3.83 5.33
CA GLN A 200 -26.79 3.57 6.74
C GLN A 200 -27.35 4.81 7.46
N ARG A 201 -26.72 5.98 7.26
CA ARG A 201 -27.01 7.21 8.00
C ARG A 201 -26.87 8.43 7.09
N SER A 202 -27.63 9.49 7.35
CA SER A 202 -27.48 10.77 6.66
C SER A 202 -27.83 11.96 7.53
N THR A 203 -27.26 13.12 7.22
CA THR A 203 -27.61 14.41 7.81
C THR A 203 -27.38 15.53 6.80
N GLN A 204 -27.91 16.72 7.09
CA GLN A 204 -27.53 17.94 6.40
C GLN A 204 -26.27 18.53 7.07
N LEU A 205 -25.26 18.88 6.28
CA LEU A 205 -24.08 19.61 6.75
C LEU A 205 -24.48 20.99 7.27
N ILE A 206 -23.78 21.43 8.32
CA ILE A 206 -23.91 22.79 8.86
C ILE A 206 -23.31 23.85 7.89
N HIS A 207 -22.42 23.43 6.99
CA HIS A 207 -21.78 24.27 5.97
C HIS A 207 -22.81 24.66 4.89
N ASP A 208 -23.40 25.84 5.02
CA ASP A 208 -24.51 26.33 4.18
C ASP A 208 -24.10 27.40 3.13
N GLY A 209 -22.80 27.64 2.96
CA GLY A 209 -22.20 28.47 1.90
C GLY A 209 -21.77 27.67 0.67
N SER A 210 -21.34 28.37 -0.39
CA SER A 210 -21.16 27.79 -1.73
C SER A 210 -19.87 26.97 -1.98
N MET A 211 -18.96 26.85 -1.01
CA MET A 211 -17.71 26.10 -1.20
C MET A 211 -17.93 24.58 -1.22
N LEU A 212 -17.05 23.85 -1.92
CA LEU A 212 -17.08 22.39 -1.96
C LEU A 212 -16.72 21.80 -0.59
N SER A 213 -17.64 21.02 -0.04
CA SER A 213 -17.42 20.27 1.20
C SER A 213 -16.39 19.16 1.02
N ARG A 214 -15.39 19.09 1.91
CA ARG A 214 -14.53 17.90 2.08
C ARG A 214 -14.93 17.15 3.33
N VAL A 215 -14.67 15.84 3.34
CA VAL A 215 -14.94 14.94 4.46
C VAL A 215 -13.77 14.00 4.70
N LEU A 216 -13.45 13.75 5.97
CA LEU A 216 -12.49 12.76 6.43
C LEU A 216 -13.03 12.02 7.65
N PHE A 217 -12.85 10.71 7.69
CA PHE A 217 -12.95 9.94 8.94
C PHE A 217 -11.70 10.14 9.79
N TYR A 218 -11.87 10.07 11.11
CA TYR A 218 -10.75 10.03 12.05
C TYR A 218 -11.08 9.36 13.37
N GLY A 219 -10.03 9.10 14.14
CA GLY A 219 -10.09 8.35 15.39
C GLY A 219 -9.88 6.87 15.15
N ILE A 220 -9.19 6.23 16.10
CA ILE A 220 -9.03 4.78 16.13
C ILE A 220 -10.25 4.21 16.87
N PRO A 221 -10.96 3.20 16.34
CA PRO A 221 -12.02 2.51 17.07
C PRO A 221 -11.45 1.81 18.31
N ASP A 222 -11.54 2.49 19.45
CA ASP A 222 -11.29 1.93 20.77
C ASP A 222 -12.56 1.30 21.36
N ALA A 223 -12.49 0.77 22.58
CA ALA A 223 -13.65 0.20 23.27
C ALA A 223 -14.79 1.23 23.55
N SER A 224 -14.48 2.54 23.53
CA SER A 224 -15.48 3.63 23.57
C SER A 224 -16.02 4.01 22.18
N ASN A 225 -15.44 3.49 21.11
CA ASN A 225 -15.81 3.67 19.71
C ASN A 225 -15.85 5.16 19.30
N ASN A 226 -14.78 5.89 19.61
CA ASN A 226 -14.61 7.32 19.33
C ASN A 226 -14.37 7.68 17.85
N GLU A 227 -14.84 6.87 16.89
CA GLU A 227 -14.73 7.22 15.47
C GLU A 227 -15.62 8.44 15.14
N ARG A 228 -15.03 9.39 14.41
CA ARG A 228 -15.60 10.70 14.14
C ARG A 228 -15.32 11.12 12.71
N ILE A 229 -16.03 12.17 12.28
CA ILE A 229 -15.95 12.70 10.94
C ILE A 229 -15.65 14.19 11.02
N ILE A 230 -14.60 14.63 10.33
CA ILE A 230 -14.32 16.04 10.08
C ILE A 230 -14.90 16.40 8.72
N THR A 231 -15.62 17.52 8.68
CA THR A 231 -16.08 18.13 7.42
C THR A 231 -15.58 19.56 7.36
N THR A 232 -15.18 20.01 6.17
CA THR A 232 -14.78 21.40 5.93
C THR A 232 -15.58 21.98 4.79
N GLY A 233 -16.08 23.21 4.94
CA GLY A 233 -16.85 23.91 3.94
C GLY A 233 -16.86 25.42 4.20
N SER A 234 -17.99 26.06 3.97
CA SER A 234 -18.19 27.49 4.23
C SER A 234 -19.58 27.76 4.78
N SER A 235 -19.74 28.86 5.52
CA SER A 235 -21.03 29.42 5.90
C SER A 235 -21.68 30.26 4.79
N ARG A 236 -22.97 30.58 4.94
CA ARG A 236 -23.71 31.61 4.17
C ARG A 236 -23.03 32.98 4.22
N SER A 237 -22.29 33.30 5.29
CA SER A 237 -21.46 34.50 5.42
C SER A 237 -20.08 34.38 4.74
N THR A 238 -19.87 33.35 3.91
CA THR A 238 -18.63 33.04 3.17
C THR A 238 -17.40 32.79 4.03
N ARG A 239 -17.57 32.59 5.35
CA ARG A 239 -16.47 32.18 6.24
C ARG A 239 -16.18 30.71 6.04
N ARG A 240 -14.92 30.33 6.01
CA ARG A 240 -14.49 28.92 5.93
C ARG A 240 -14.68 28.27 7.28
N GLN A 241 -15.31 27.11 7.27
CA GLN A 241 -15.74 26.40 8.48
C GLN A 241 -15.23 24.98 8.50
N LEU A 242 -14.96 24.50 9.71
CA LEU A 242 -14.76 23.09 10.03
C LEU A 242 -15.85 22.66 11.01
N ALA A 243 -16.38 21.45 10.83
CA ALA A 243 -17.30 20.83 11.76
C ALA A 243 -16.87 19.39 12.05
N ILE A 244 -17.07 18.94 13.29
CA ILE A 244 -16.77 17.58 13.75
C ILE A 244 -18.09 16.90 14.10
N TYR A 245 -18.28 15.68 13.63
CA TYR A 245 -19.45 14.84 13.88
C TYR A 245 -19.02 13.51 14.53
N ASN A 246 -19.90 12.90 15.32
CA ASN A 246 -19.74 11.51 15.76
C ASN A 246 -20.15 10.57 14.61
N SER A 247 -19.42 9.48 14.33
CA SER A 247 -19.81 8.61 13.19
C SER A 247 -21.15 7.90 13.40
N ARG A 248 -21.60 7.70 14.65
CA ARG A 248 -22.85 7.02 15.00
C ARG A 248 -24.08 7.92 15.00
N SER A 249 -23.96 9.19 15.43
CA SER A 249 -25.05 10.18 15.41
C SER A 249 -24.55 11.45 14.71
N LEU A 250 -25.22 11.75 13.60
CA LEU A 250 -24.89 12.85 12.68
C LEU A 250 -25.80 14.07 12.86
N ASP A 251 -26.75 14.00 13.80
CA ASP A 251 -27.86 14.96 13.92
C ASP A 251 -27.37 16.36 14.31
N VAL A 252 -26.34 16.44 15.14
CA VAL A 252 -25.73 17.69 15.61
C VAL A 252 -24.20 17.55 15.58
N PRO A 253 -23.44 18.51 15.02
CA PRO A 253 -21.98 18.50 15.12
C PRO A 253 -21.53 18.67 16.57
N LEU A 254 -20.52 17.89 16.97
CA LEU A 254 -19.86 17.95 18.27
C LEU A 254 -19.16 19.31 18.51
N THR A 255 -18.63 19.91 17.44
CA THR A 255 -18.08 21.27 17.45
C THR A 255 -18.07 21.84 16.04
N VAL A 256 -18.15 23.17 15.93
CA VAL A 256 -18.04 23.93 14.69
C VAL A 256 -17.07 25.09 14.93
N VAL A 257 -16.11 25.25 14.03
CA VAL A 257 -15.01 26.22 14.12
C VAL A 257 -14.99 27.07 12.85
N ASP A 258 -15.26 28.37 13.02
CA ASP A 258 -14.94 29.38 12.01
C ASP A 258 -13.41 29.53 11.91
N ILE A 259 -12.85 29.35 10.72
CA ILE A 259 -11.40 29.43 10.49
C ILE A 259 -11.01 30.86 10.08
N ASP A 260 -11.52 31.33 8.95
CA ASP A 260 -11.31 32.71 8.45
C ASP A 260 -12.30 33.04 7.31
N GLY A 261 -12.06 34.13 6.57
CA GLY A 261 -12.83 34.54 5.39
C GLY A 261 -12.11 34.30 4.06
N GLY A 262 -11.18 33.34 3.97
CA GLY A 262 -10.49 33.03 2.71
C GLY A 262 -11.44 32.45 1.64
N SER A 263 -11.18 32.68 0.37
CA SER A 263 -12.07 32.24 -0.73
C SER A 263 -11.78 30.81 -1.22
N GLY A 264 -10.61 30.26 -0.92
CA GLY A 264 -10.20 28.92 -1.32
C GLY A 264 -10.80 27.82 -0.46
N PHE A 265 -11.38 26.80 -1.08
CA PHE A 265 -11.86 25.62 -0.35
C PHE A 265 -10.73 24.96 0.47
N LEU A 266 -11.11 24.37 1.59
CA LEU A 266 -10.17 23.74 2.52
C LEU A 266 -9.80 22.32 2.06
N MET A 267 -8.53 21.99 2.24
CA MET A 267 -7.90 20.70 1.98
C MET A 267 -7.40 20.15 3.33
N PRO A 268 -8.25 19.44 4.09
CA PRO A 268 -7.84 18.84 5.35
C PRO A 268 -6.89 17.66 5.11
N VAL A 269 -5.89 17.53 5.97
CA VAL A 269 -4.90 16.44 5.99
C VAL A 269 -4.80 15.95 7.43
N ILE A 270 -5.00 14.65 7.66
CA ILE A 270 -5.13 14.09 9.01
C ILE A 270 -4.09 13.00 9.32
N ASP A 271 -3.54 13.11 10.52
CA ASP A 271 -2.65 12.16 11.16
C ASP A 271 -3.41 11.42 12.27
N ASN A 272 -3.98 10.26 11.92
CA ASN A 272 -4.74 9.43 12.84
C ASN A 272 -3.89 8.80 13.96
N ASP A 273 -2.56 8.73 13.79
CA ASP A 273 -1.68 8.11 14.77
C ASP A 273 -1.39 9.06 15.94
N LEU A 274 -1.40 10.37 15.68
CA LEU A 274 -1.12 11.43 16.67
C LEU A 274 -2.34 12.32 16.97
N ASN A 275 -3.50 12.06 16.35
CA ASN A 275 -4.69 12.91 16.41
C ASN A 275 -4.39 14.37 16.03
N LEU A 276 -3.61 14.59 14.97
CA LEU A 276 -3.29 15.92 14.46
C LEU A 276 -4.00 16.21 13.13
N LEU A 277 -4.56 17.41 13.03
CA LEU A 277 -5.24 17.90 11.83
C LEU A 277 -4.49 19.10 11.25
N TYR A 278 -4.21 19.05 9.96
CA TYR A 278 -3.60 20.12 9.18
C TYR A 278 -4.63 20.64 8.17
N ILE A 279 -4.89 21.95 8.19
CA ILE A 279 -5.82 22.62 7.28
C ILE A 279 -5.03 23.53 6.34
N ALA A 280 -5.03 23.14 5.07
CA ALA A 280 -4.57 23.93 3.94
C ALA A 280 -5.77 24.56 3.22
N GLY A 281 -5.62 25.75 2.64
CA GLY A 281 -6.66 26.37 1.81
C GLY A 281 -6.15 26.62 0.40
N LYS A 282 -6.95 26.32 -0.64
CA LYS A 282 -6.48 26.50 -2.02
C LYS A 282 -6.24 27.98 -2.34
N GLY A 283 -4.98 28.37 -2.53
CA GLY A 283 -4.55 29.76 -2.71
C GLY A 283 -3.99 30.42 -1.45
N ASP A 284 -4.05 29.76 -0.29
CA ASP A 284 -3.43 30.24 0.95
C ASP A 284 -1.91 30.00 0.92
N ALA A 285 -1.16 30.70 1.78
CA ALA A 285 0.29 30.49 1.95
C ALA A 285 0.67 29.75 3.25
N ASN A 286 -0.19 29.82 4.26
CA ASN A 286 -0.09 29.10 5.52
C ASN A 286 -0.83 27.75 5.45
N ILE A 287 -0.47 26.87 6.37
CA ILE A 287 -1.26 25.70 6.79
C ILE A 287 -1.41 25.82 8.30
N ARG A 288 -2.65 25.80 8.77
CA ARG A 288 -3.00 25.82 10.21
C ARG A 288 -3.05 24.39 10.72
N PHE A 289 -2.70 24.17 11.98
CA PHE A 289 -2.78 22.83 12.55
C PHE A 289 -3.30 22.81 13.98
N TYR A 290 -3.97 21.70 14.28
CA TYR A 290 -4.83 21.51 15.43
C TYR A 290 -4.56 20.12 16.05
N GLU A 291 -4.74 20.02 17.35
CA GLU A 291 -4.83 18.75 18.07
C GLU A 291 -6.30 18.37 18.21
N LEU A 292 -6.64 17.14 17.87
CA LEU A 292 -7.98 16.58 18.02
C LEU A 292 -8.06 15.91 19.38
N LEU A 293 -9.13 16.21 20.12
CA LEU A 293 -9.30 15.83 21.53
C LEU A 293 -10.52 14.92 21.68
N ASP A 294 -10.45 13.96 22.60
CA ASP A 294 -11.57 13.07 22.91
C ASP A 294 -12.67 13.81 23.69
N GLU A 295 -12.32 14.82 24.48
CA GLU A 295 -13.23 15.66 25.25
C GLU A 295 -13.44 17.05 24.63
N VAL A 296 -14.52 17.74 25.00
CA VAL A 296 -14.83 19.14 24.62
C VAL A 296 -13.61 20.03 24.94
N PRO A 297 -13.11 20.87 24.01
CA PRO A 297 -13.74 21.35 22.77
C PRO A 297 -13.61 20.45 21.53
N PHE A 298 -13.11 19.22 21.67
CA PHE A 298 -12.82 18.24 20.61
C PHE A 298 -11.74 18.63 19.59
N ILE A 299 -11.38 19.90 19.52
CA ILE A 299 -10.31 20.44 18.68
C ILE A 299 -9.64 21.62 19.38
N SER A 300 -8.31 21.65 19.35
CA SER A 300 -7.48 22.70 19.95
C SER A 300 -6.52 23.24 18.90
N TYR A 301 -6.50 24.56 18.70
CA TYR A 301 -5.55 25.20 17.79
C TYR A 301 -4.13 25.18 18.38
N LEU A 302 -3.16 24.68 17.60
CA LEU A 302 -1.76 24.61 18.02
C LEU A 302 -0.96 25.81 17.51
N ASN A 303 -0.89 25.95 16.18
CA ASN A 303 -0.17 27.02 15.49
C ASN A 303 -0.50 27.03 13.99
N GLU A 304 0.16 27.93 13.25
CA GLU A 304 0.20 27.90 11.80
C GLU A 304 1.63 27.96 11.27
N SER A 305 1.82 27.45 10.06
CA SER A 305 3.11 27.51 9.37
C SER A 305 3.32 28.85 8.68
N SER A 306 4.50 29.42 8.84
CA SER A 306 4.93 30.57 8.02
C SER A 306 5.17 30.13 6.58
N GLY A 307 4.54 30.81 5.63
CA GLY A 307 4.77 30.66 4.19
C GLY A 307 4.36 31.94 3.46
N SER A 308 5.05 32.26 2.36
CA SER A 308 4.78 33.46 1.55
C SER A 308 4.14 33.16 0.20
N LYS A 309 3.99 31.88 -0.16
CA LYS A 309 3.56 31.42 -1.49
C LYS A 309 2.23 30.69 -1.44
N ALA A 310 1.31 31.08 -2.31
CA ALA A 310 0.04 30.40 -2.53
C ALA A 310 0.26 28.96 -3.03
N HIS A 311 -0.58 28.02 -2.59
CA HIS A 311 -0.54 26.62 -3.07
C HIS A 311 -1.88 26.15 -3.67
N THR A 312 -1.84 25.37 -4.77
CA THR A 312 -3.05 24.84 -5.44
C THR A 312 -3.52 23.50 -4.91
N ALA A 313 -2.59 22.67 -4.44
CA ALA A 313 -2.81 21.31 -3.95
C ALA A 313 -1.79 20.96 -2.87
N VAL A 314 -2.17 20.06 -1.96
CA VAL A 314 -1.29 19.53 -0.90
C VAL A 314 -1.46 18.01 -0.75
N CYS A 315 -0.42 17.32 -0.30
CA CYS A 315 -0.55 15.95 0.20
C CYS A 315 0.43 15.64 1.32
N GLN A 316 0.08 14.68 2.17
CA GLN A 316 1.00 14.14 3.18
C GLN A 316 1.92 13.07 2.59
N LEU A 317 3.14 12.99 3.13
CA LEU A 317 3.97 11.80 3.05
C LEU A 317 3.51 10.80 4.12
N PRO A 318 3.22 9.53 3.78
CA PRO A 318 2.89 8.51 4.77
C PRO A 318 4.00 8.35 5.82
N LYS A 319 3.63 7.99 7.06
CA LYS A 319 4.55 7.86 8.21
C LYS A 319 5.83 7.08 7.93
N ARG A 320 5.74 6.01 7.13
CA ARG A 320 6.88 5.22 6.63
C ARG A 320 7.99 6.04 5.95
N GLY A 321 7.68 7.20 5.39
CA GLY A 321 8.64 8.07 4.70
C GLY A 321 9.25 9.18 5.56
N LEU A 322 8.87 9.32 6.83
CA LEU A 322 9.32 10.41 7.70
C LEU A 322 10.71 10.16 8.30
N SER A 323 11.43 11.25 8.58
CA SER A 323 12.71 11.23 9.27
C SER A 323 12.53 11.11 10.79
N VAL A 324 12.18 9.90 11.24
CA VAL A 324 11.91 9.53 12.64
C VAL A 324 12.98 10.03 13.62
N LEU A 325 14.26 9.89 13.28
CA LEU A 325 15.39 10.33 14.12
C LEU A 325 15.49 11.85 14.30
N GLN A 326 14.83 12.65 13.44
CA GLN A 326 14.78 14.11 13.56
C GLN A 326 13.52 14.60 14.30
N CYS A 327 12.70 13.69 14.84
CA CYS A 327 11.38 14.00 15.40
C CYS A 327 10.43 14.69 14.40
N GLU A 328 10.56 14.35 13.11
CA GLU A 328 9.61 14.73 12.06
C GLU A 328 8.31 13.94 12.22
N ILE A 329 7.22 14.61 12.57
CA ILE A 329 5.91 13.97 12.83
C ILE A 329 4.99 13.97 11.60
N MET A 330 5.21 14.92 10.69
CA MET A 330 4.43 15.11 9.45
C MET A 330 5.30 15.79 8.38
N ARG A 331 5.10 15.42 7.12
CA ARG A 331 5.63 16.17 5.97
C ARG A 331 4.50 16.36 4.95
N ILE A 332 4.23 17.63 4.61
CA ILE A 332 3.24 18.01 3.61
C ILE A 332 3.99 18.56 2.39
N PHE A 333 3.75 17.96 1.23
CA PHE A 333 4.16 18.52 -0.05
C PHE A 333 3.10 19.52 -0.51
N ARG A 334 3.52 20.75 -0.81
CA ARG A 334 2.68 21.84 -1.33
C ARG A 334 3.04 22.10 -2.78
N VAL A 335 2.04 22.21 -3.65
CA VAL A 335 2.26 22.64 -5.05
C VAL A 335 2.06 24.14 -5.13
N ASP A 336 3.14 24.87 -5.45
CA ASP A 336 3.15 26.31 -5.69
C ASP A 336 2.21 26.68 -6.84
N ALA A 337 1.46 27.79 -6.66
CA ALA A 337 0.39 28.18 -7.57
C ALA A 337 0.85 28.96 -8.80
N GLU A 338 2.00 29.63 -8.72
CA GLU A 338 2.57 30.47 -9.79
C GLU A 338 3.64 29.72 -10.58
N GLN A 339 4.49 28.98 -9.87
CA GLN A 339 5.53 28.13 -10.42
C GLN A 339 5.11 26.69 -10.15
N LEU A 340 5.08 25.81 -11.16
CA LEU A 340 4.72 24.41 -10.93
C LEU A 340 5.90 23.70 -10.25
N VAL A 341 5.96 23.87 -8.93
CA VAL A 341 7.09 23.49 -8.09
C VAL A 341 6.53 22.93 -6.79
N ILE A 342 7.07 21.80 -6.34
CA ILE A 342 6.60 21.14 -5.11
C ILE A 342 7.56 21.47 -3.97
N GLU A 343 7.06 22.24 -2.99
CA GLU A 343 7.72 22.57 -1.74
C GLU A 343 7.44 21.46 -0.70
N PRO A 344 8.47 20.79 -0.15
CA PRO A 344 8.32 19.93 1.02
C PRO A 344 8.34 20.79 2.30
N LEU A 345 7.23 20.77 3.06
CA LEU A 345 7.14 21.36 4.39
C LEU A 345 7.09 20.26 5.46
N SER A 346 8.10 20.23 6.32
CA SER A 346 8.21 19.28 7.43
C SER A 346 7.76 19.92 8.75
N PHE A 347 7.11 19.15 9.61
CA PHE A 347 6.70 19.56 10.96
C PHE A 347 7.43 18.70 12.00
N PHE A 348 8.07 19.38 12.96
CA PHE A 348 8.97 18.76 13.93
C PHE A 348 8.51 19.02 15.36
N VAL A 349 8.65 18.02 16.23
CA VAL A 349 8.57 18.20 17.68
C VAL A 349 9.97 18.47 18.22
N PRO A 350 10.25 19.59 18.89
CA PRO A 350 11.58 19.88 19.42
C PRO A 350 11.93 18.94 20.59
N ARG A 351 12.79 17.96 20.34
CA ARG A 351 13.39 17.06 21.35
C ARG A 351 14.92 17.23 21.34
N ARG A 352 15.55 16.96 22.49
CA ARG A 352 17.01 17.08 22.69
C ARG A 352 17.74 15.72 22.72
N ALA A 353 17.04 14.62 22.42
CA ALA A 353 17.57 13.27 22.54
C ALA A 353 17.75 12.63 21.16
N ASP A 354 18.94 12.07 20.91
CA ASP A 354 19.32 11.48 19.62
C ASP A 354 18.74 10.06 19.37
N GLY A 355 17.89 9.58 20.28
CA GLY A 355 17.27 8.25 20.22
C GLY A 355 15.82 8.28 19.70
N PHE A 356 15.33 7.12 19.26
CA PHE A 356 13.94 6.92 18.84
C PHE A 356 12.94 7.36 19.93
N GLN A 357 12.06 8.31 19.59
CA GLN A 357 11.05 8.86 20.50
C GLN A 357 9.74 8.06 20.38
N ALA A 358 9.63 6.95 21.11
CA ALA A 358 8.46 6.07 21.03
C ALA A 358 7.11 6.77 21.30
N ASP A 359 7.10 7.85 22.09
CA ASP A 359 5.89 8.63 22.38
C ASP A 359 5.39 9.48 21.19
N LEU A 360 6.25 9.76 20.21
CA LEU A 360 5.94 10.48 18.97
C LEU A 360 5.63 9.55 17.78
N TYR A 361 5.88 8.26 17.94
CA TYR A 361 5.76 7.25 16.89
C TYR A 361 5.08 5.99 17.45
N PRO A 362 3.78 6.08 17.82
CA PRO A 362 2.99 4.88 18.10
C PRO A 362 2.95 3.98 16.84
N PRO A 363 2.57 2.70 16.97
CA PRO A 363 2.43 1.81 15.83
C PRO A 363 1.54 2.44 14.76
N THR A 364 2.03 2.48 13.52
CA THR A 364 1.36 3.09 12.35
C THR A 364 0.87 2.01 11.39
N ARG A 365 0.07 2.35 10.38
CA ARG A 365 -0.43 1.37 9.41
C ARG A 365 0.71 0.78 8.55
N SER A 366 0.84 -0.54 8.55
CA SER A 366 1.79 -1.27 7.71
C SER A 366 1.34 -1.32 6.24
N PRO A 367 2.25 -1.61 5.29
CA PRO A 367 1.90 -1.84 3.89
C PRO A 367 1.49 -3.31 3.63
N THR A 368 0.89 -3.96 4.63
CA THR A 368 0.37 -5.33 4.56
C THR A 368 -1.14 -5.31 4.77
N PRO A 369 -1.97 -5.85 3.85
CA PRO A 369 -3.41 -5.90 4.04
C PRO A 369 -3.78 -6.82 5.21
N SER A 370 -4.79 -6.49 6.01
CA SER A 370 -5.26 -7.32 7.14
C SER A 370 -6.17 -8.48 6.70
N LEU A 371 -6.82 -8.32 5.55
CA LEU A 371 -7.72 -9.30 4.93
C LEU A 371 -7.42 -9.49 3.43
N SER A 372 -7.85 -10.61 2.86
CA SER A 372 -8.02 -10.74 1.41
C SER A 372 -9.37 -10.16 0.97
N PHE A 373 -9.49 -9.85 -0.32
CA PHE A 373 -10.73 -9.30 -0.88
C PHE A 373 -11.93 -10.23 -0.69
N ARG A 374 -11.75 -11.54 -0.88
CA ARG A 374 -12.77 -12.56 -0.64
C ARG A 374 -13.20 -12.65 0.83
N GLU A 375 -12.27 -12.58 1.79
CA GLU A 375 -12.60 -12.63 3.23
C GLU A 375 -13.42 -11.40 3.68
N TRP A 376 -13.06 -10.21 3.21
CA TRP A 376 -13.78 -8.98 3.52
C TRP A 376 -15.19 -8.96 2.90
N LEU A 377 -15.30 -9.34 1.61
CA LEU A 377 -16.59 -9.46 0.91
C LEU A 377 -17.51 -10.50 1.58
N ALA A 378 -16.96 -11.57 2.13
CA ALA A 378 -17.69 -12.57 2.91
C ALA A 378 -18.14 -12.09 4.33
N GLY A 379 -17.88 -10.83 4.69
CA GLY A 379 -18.39 -10.20 5.91
C GLY A 379 -17.40 -10.11 7.07
N LEU A 380 -16.12 -10.42 6.85
CA LEU A 380 -15.08 -10.27 7.88
C LEU A 380 -14.59 -8.82 7.95
N ASN A 381 -14.51 -8.27 9.16
CA ASN A 381 -13.84 -6.99 9.44
C ASN A 381 -12.55 -7.31 10.18
N ARG A 382 -11.49 -6.53 9.94
CA ARG A 382 -10.27 -6.51 10.77
C ARG A 382 -9.64 -5.14 10.71
N GLU A 383 -9.11 -4.74 11.85
CA GLU A 383 -8.25 -3.56 11.95
C GLU A 383 -7.00 -3.69 11.05
N PRO A 384 -6.41 -2.56 10.60
CA PRO A 384 -5.15 -2.55 9.88
C PRO A 384 -4.03 -3.26 10.65
N ILE A 385 -3.13 -3.94 9.93
CA ILE A 385 -1.90 -4.46 10.54
C ILE A 385 -1.00 -3.27 10.86
N MET A 386 -0.58 -3.15 12.11
CA MET A 386 0.27 -2.05 12.59
C MET A 386 1.76 -2.39 12.45
N LEU A 387 2.59 -1.35 12.38
CA LEU A 387 4.03 -1.38 12.15
C LEU A 387 4.73 -0.44 13.13
N GLU A 388 5.75 -0.92 13.83
CA GLU A 388 6.60 -0.08 14.67
C GLU A 388 7.71 0.58 13.83
N LEU A 389 7.75 1.91 13.82
CA LEU A 389 8.70 2.68 13.00
C LEU A 389 10.16 2.60 13.48
N LYS A 390 10.40 2.05 14.68
CA LYS A 390 11.73 1.93 15.28
C LYS A 390 12.65 1.00 14.50
N ASP A 391 12.12 -0.13 14.06
CA ASP A 391 12.88 -1.24 13.46
C ASP A 391 12.78 -1.23 11.92
N CYS A 392 12.24 -0.15 11.35
CA CYS A 392 12.05 0.02 9.91
C CYS A 392 13.36 0.31 9.16
N LEU A 393 14.13 -0.75 8.88
CA LEU A 393 15.24 -0.73 7.91
C LEU A 393 14.74 -0.62 6.45
N LEU A 394 13.48 -0.99 6.19
CA LEU A 394 12.83 -0.98 4.87
C LEU A 394 11.53 -0.18 4.90
N ASN A 395 11.63 1.10 4.55
CA ASN A 395 10.50 2.04 4.50
C ASN A 395 9.60 1.89 3.26
N CYS A 396 10.09 1.21 2.23
CA CYS A 396 9.45 1.07 0.92
C CYS A 396 9.13 -0.39 0.61
N THR A 397 8.00 -0.62 -0.05
CA THR A 397 7.65 -1.90 -0.67
C THR A 397 8.22 -1.99 -2.09
N ASN A 398 8.61 -3.20 -2.48
CA ASN A 398 9.05 -3.56 -3.84
C ASN A 398 8.30 -4.81 -4.30
N LYS A 399 6.96 -4.77 -4.29
CA LYS A 399 6.10 -5.90 -4.68
C LYS A 399 5.96 -5.93 -6.23
N PRO A 400 6.44 -6.96 -6.93
CA PRO A 400 6.36 -7.03 -8.39
C PRO A 400 4.92 -7.30 -8.84
N VAL A 401 4.46 -6.57 -9.85
CA VAL A 401 3.12 -6.77 -10.42
C VAL A 401 3.17 -7.81 -11.53
N THR A 402 2.36 -8.86 -11.42
CA THR A 402 2.29 -9.94 -12.41
C THR A 402 0.87 -10.16 -12.92
N PHE A 403 0.75 -10.60 -14.17
CA PHE A 403 -0.52 -11.02 -14.78
C PHE A 403 -0.54 -12.55 -14.83
N ALA A 404 -1.41 -13.18 -14.04
CA ALA A 404 -1.71 -14.60 -14.16
C ALA A 404 -2.84 -14.79 -15.18
N LYS A 405 -2.70 -15.80 -16.06
CA LYS A 405 -3.82 -16.28 -16.87
C LYS A 405 -4.52 -17.39 -16.09
N GLU A 406 -5.71 -17.11 -15.57
CA GLU A 406 -6.59 -18.08 -14.90
C GLU A 406 -7.95 -18.04 -15.65
N SER A 407 -8.42 -19.20 -16.14
CA SER A 407 -9.77 -19.39 -16.72
C SER A 407 -10.33 -18.21 -17.56
N ASN A 408 -9.78 -18.02 -18.77
CA ASN A 408 -10.16 -16.96 -19.75
C ASN A 408 -9.98 -15.49 -19.31
N ARG A 409 -9.58 -15.18 -18.07
CA ARG A 409 -9.35 -13.81 -17.59
C ARG A 409 -7.88 -13.58 -17.23
N THR A 410 -7.41 -12.34 -17.37
CA THR A 410 -6.07 -11.93 -16.93
C THR A 410 -6.15 -11.35 -15.54
N LYS A 411 -5.83 -12.17 -14.54
CA LYS A 411 -5.86 -11.82 -13.12
C LYS A 411 -4.60 -11.06 -12.74
N LEU A 412 -4.76 -9.90 -12.11
CA LEU A 412 -3.67 -8.99 -11.78
C LEU A 412 -3.25 -9.19 -10.32
N LYS A 413 -2.06 -9.77 -10.10
CA LYS A 413 -1.50 -9.98 -8.76
C LYS A 413 -0.56 -8.80 -8.45
N ILE A 414 -1.04 -7.88 -7.62
CA ILE A 414 -0.34 -6.65 -7.19
C ILE A 414 0.54 -6.90 -5.96
N ALA A 415 0.17 -7.87 -5.12
CA ALA A 415 0.93 -8.30 -3.96
C ALA A 415 1.29 -9.79 -4.05
N ASP A 416 2.43 -10.15 -3.46
CA ASP A 416 2.79 -11.54 -3.25
C ASP A 416 2.14 -12.04 -1.96
N VAL A 417 1.10 -12.86 -2.10
CA VAL A 417 0.31 -13.43 -1.01
C VAL A 417 1.17 -14.23 -0.03
N ASN A 418 2.29 -14.84 -0.47
CA ASN A 418 3.17 -15.59 0.42
C ASN A 418 4.02 -14.66 1.27
N ASN A 419 4.52 -13.56 0.69
CA ASN A 419 5.19 -12.52 1.45
C ASN A 419 4.23 -11.82 2.41
N ASP A 420 3.02 -11.45 1.98
CA ASP A 420 2.01 -10.85 2.86
C ASP A 420 1.58 -11.81 3.99
N ARG A 421 1.49 -13.13 3.74
CA ARG A 421 1.28 -14.15 4.79
C ARG A 421 2.47 -14.23 5.75
N LYS A 422 3.70 -14.18 5.26
CA LYS A 422 4.91 -14.18 6.09
C LYS A 422 5.01 -12.92 6.96
N PHE A 423 4.76 -11.74 6.40
CA PHE A 423 4.70 -10.48 7.15
C PHE A 423 3.54 -10.47 8.16
N ARG A 424 2.34 -10.95 7.79
CA ARG A 424 1.23 -11.18 8.74
C ARG A 424 1.68 -12.03 9.93
N PHE A 425 2.28 -13.18 9.68
CA PHE A 425 2.76 -14.10 10.71
C PHE A 425 3.82 -13.46 11.62
N LEU A 426 4.79 -12.75 11.04
CA LEU A 426 5.84 -12.06 11.81
C LEU A 426 5.34 -10.84 12.59
N SER A 427 4.29 -10.16 12.10
CA SER A 427 3.69 -8.99 12.77
C SER A 427 2.73 -9.34 13.92
N GLN A 428 2.26 -10.58 13.99
CA GLN A 428 1.32 -11.01 15.02
C GLN A 428 2.07 -11.43 16.28
N VAL A 429 1.85 -10.71 17.39
CA VAL A 429 2.23 -11.20 18.73
C VAL A 429 1.34 -12.40 19.06
N THR A 430 1.83 -13.61 18.78
CA THR A 430 1.16 -14.84 19.14
C THR A 430 1.10 -14.98 20.66
N LYS A 431 -0.02 -14.61 21.27
CA LYS A 431 -0.38 -15.02 22.62
C LYS A 431 -1.20 -16.32 22.51
N PRO A 432 -0.65 -17.49 22.90
CA PRO A 432 -1.44 -18.72 22.93
C PRO A 432 -2.50 -18.59 24.02
N ASP A 433 -3.78 -18.65 23.65
CA ASP A 433 -4.89 -18.80 24.58
C ASP A 433 -5.34 -20.26 24.55
N TYR A 434 -5.09 -20.95 25.67
CA TYR A 434 -5.33 -22.39 25.86
C TYR A 434 -6.76 -22.70 26.34
N ARG A 435 -7.61 -21.69 26.56
CA ARG A 435 -9.04 -21.91 26.87
C ARG A 435 -9.74 -22.58 25.68
N GLU A 436 -10.75 -23.41 25.96
CA GLU A 436 -11.58 -23.97 24.90
C GLU A 436 -12.29 -22.86 24.12
N ILE A 437 -12.61 -23.10 22.85
CA ILE A 437 -13.26 -22.10 21.96
C ILE A 437 -14.64 -21.70 22.49
N THR A 438 -15.25 -22.49 23.37
CA THR A 438 -16.49 -22.16 24.09
C THR A 438 -16.31 -21.02 25.12
N ASP A 439 -15.11 -20.89 25.67
CA ASP A 439 -14.81 -20.14 26.91
C ASP A 439 -13.93 -18.90 26.65
N ARG A 440 -13.48 -18.73 25.39
CA ARG A 440 -12.71 -17.55 24.96
C ARG A 440 -13.64 -16.39 24.63
N GLU A 441 -13.21 -15.19 25.02
CA GLU A 441 -13.92 -13.93 24.70
C GLU A 441 -14.04 -13.69 23.17
N ASP A 442 -13.07 -14.18 22.39
CA ASP A 442 -13.07 -14.08 20.92
C ASP A 442 -13.93 -15.16 20.22
N ARG A 443 -14.71 -15.95 20.97
CA ARG A 443 -15.54 -17.06 20.45
C ARG A 443 -16.42 -16.66 19.27
N GLU A 444 -17.11 -15.52 19.35
CA GLU A 444 -18.02 -15.08 18.28
C GLU A 444 -17.27 -14.75 16.99
N GLU A 445 -16.13 -14.06 17.10
CA GLU A 445 -15.25 -13.76 15.98
C GLU A 445 -14.62 -15.03 15.41
N LEU A 446 -14.13 -15.94 16.25
CA LEU A 446 -13.59 -17.24 15.84
C LEU A 446 -14.65 -18.09 15.12
N MET A 447 -15.88 -18.13 15.63
CA MET A 447 -17.00 -18.81 14.99
C MET A 447 -17.38 -18.15 13.67
N LYS A 448 -17.37 -16.82 13.58
CA LYS A 448 -17.59 -16.08 12.34
C LYS A 448 -16.49 -16.37 11.31
N ILE A 449 -15.21 -16.36 11.73
CA ILE A 449 -14.07 -16.75 10.89
C ILE A 449 -14.18 -18.21 10.44
N LYS A 450 -14.57 -19.14 11.31
CA LYS A 450 -14.80 -20.55 10.94
C LYS A 450 -15.93 -20.68 9.90
N ARG A 451 -17.08 -20.01 10.11
CA ARG A 451 -18.19 -19.99 9.15
C ARG A 451 -17.79 -19.41 7.80
N ILE A 452 -17.07 -18.28 7.79
CA ILE A 452 -16.57 -17.62 6.57
C ILE A 452 -15.56 -18.51 5.85
N LYS A 453 -14.61 -19.13 6.56
CA LYS A 453 -13.65 -20.08 5.97
C LYS A 453 -14.35 -21.31 5.40
N ALA A 454 -15.35 -21.87 6.09
CA ALA A 454 -16.14 -22.98 5.59
C ALA A 454 -16.93 -22.59 4.33
N LYS A 455 -17.53 -21.40 4.29
CA LYS A 455 -18.22 -20.87 3.11
C LYS A 455 -17.26 -20.68 1.93
N LEU A 456 -16.10 -20.06 2.16
CA LEU A 456 -15.07 -19.86 1.13
C LEU A 456 -14.51 -21.19 0.61
N ALA A 457 -14.36 -22.20 1.47
CA ALA A 457 -13.97 -23.54 1.05
C ALA A 457 -15.06 -24.23 0.22
N ALA A 458 -16.33 -24.09 0.63
CA ALA A 458 -17.47 -24.63 -0.12
C ALA A 458 -17.62 -23.97 -1.51
N GLU A 459 -17.43 -22.65 -1.61
CA GLU A 459 -17.40 -21.90 -2.87
C GLU A 459 -16.27 -22.40 -3.80
N VAL A 460 -15.07 -22.68 -3.26
CA VAL A 460 -13.97 -23.26 -4.04
C VAL A 460 -14.30 -24.68 -4.52
N SER A 461 -14.89 -25.54 -3.67
CA SER A 461 -15.29 -26.89 -4.10
C SER A 461 -16.44 -26.88 -5.11
N ALA A 462 -17.36 -25.90 -5.04
CA ALA A 462 -18.42 -25.74 -6.04
C ALA A 462 -17.83 -25.30 -7.39
N GLU A 463 -16.88 -24.35 -7.38
CA GLU A 463 -16.09 -23.99 -8.58
C GLU A 463 -15.31 -25.18 -9.15
N GLU A 464 -15.05 -26.25 -8.39
CA GLU A 464 -14.40 -27.49 -8.86
C GLU A 464 -15.40 -28.50 -9.41
N ILE A 465 -16.52 -28.76 -8.72
CA ILE A 465 -17.59 -29.68 -9.17
C ILE A 465 -18.23 -29.20 -10.48
N ASP A 466 -18.50 -27.89 -10.62
CA ASP A 466 -19.04 -27.31 -11.87
C ASP A 466 -18.13 -27.59 -13.09
N LYS A 467 -16.81 -27.76 -12.87
CA LYS A 467 -15.85 -28.11 -13.93
C LYS A 467 -15.88 -29.60 -14.27
N GLU A 468 -16.14 -30.48 -13.29
CA GLU A 468 -16.23 -31.93 -13.50
C GLU A 468 -17.55 -32.33 -14.19
N GLU A 469 -18.69 -31.75 -13.79
CA GLU A 469 -19.98 -32.05 -14.44
C GLU A 469 -20.01 -31.58 -15.90
N HIS A 470 -19.42 -30.42 -16.22
CA HIS A 470 -19.25 -29.95 -17.60
C HIS A 470 -18.33 -30.83 -18.46
N MET A 471 -17.47 -31.64 -17.84
CA MET A 471 -16.60 -32.60 -18.54
C MET A 471 -17.32 -33.93 -18.78
N ASN A 472 -17.99 -34.48 -17.77
CA ASN A 472 -18.70 -35.76 -17.88
C ASN A 472 -19.91 -35.68 -18.84
N GLY A 473 -20.63 -34.55 -18.87
CA GLY A 473 -21.74 -34.34 -19.79
C GLY A 473 -21.37 -34.38 -21.29
N LYS A 474 -20.09 -34.26 -21.64
CA LYS A 474 -19.60 -34.28 -23.03
C LYS A 474 -19.02 -35.62 -23.50
N MET A 475 -18.81 -36.60 -22.62
CA MET A 475 -18.16 -37.88 -22.99
C MET A 475 -19.13 -38.99 -23.43
N ASN A 476 -20.44 -38.85 -23.20
CA ASN A 476 -21.43 -39.86 -23.62
C ASN A 476 -21.82 -39.76 -25.11
N GLU A 477 -21.33 -38.75 -25.83
CA GLU A 477 -21.46 -38.65 -27.28
C GLU A 477 -20.08 -38.90 -27.92
N THR A 478 -20.04 -39.75 -28.96
CA THR A 478 -18.86 -40.14 -29.78
C THR A 478 -17.87 -41.19 -29.25
N ASN A 479 -18.32 -42.45 -29.33
CA ASN A 479 -17.64 -43.61 -29.97
C ASN A 479 -16.19 -43.99 -29.60
N VAL A 480 -16.08 -45.16 -28.95
CA VAL A 480 -14.92 -46.05 -28.88
C VAL A 480 -14.67 -46.76 -30.22
N ILE A 481 -13.39 -46.98 -30.62
CA ILE A 481 -12.85 -48.19 -31.30
C ILE A 481 -11.29 -48.16 -31.37
N HIS A 482 -10.65 -48.84 -30.40
CA HIS A 482 -9.74 -50.01 -30.51
C HIS A 482 -8.44 -50.12 -31.38
N ILE A 483 -7.48 -50.89 -30.79
CA ILE A 483 -6.31 -51.66 -31.32
C ILE A 483 -4.99 -50.87 -31.47
N GLY A 484 -3.80 -51.36 -31.06
CA GLY A 484 -3.40 -52.68 -30.53
C GLY A 484 -2.04 -52.69 -29.77
N GLU A 485 -1.57 -53.87 -29.38
CA GLU A 485 -0.65 -54.14 -28.25
C GLU A 485 0.80 -54.53 -28.66
N GLU A 486 1.76 -54.50 -27.72
CA GLU A 486 2.78 -55.57 -27.57
C GLU A 486 3.40 -55.58 -26.14
N ASN A 487 3.74 -56.77 -25.64
CA ASN A 487 4.01 -57.05 -24.21
C ASN A 487 5.47 -57.46 -23.92
N ASN A 488 5.91 -57.35 -22.65
CA ASN A 488 6.70 -58.41 -21.98
C ASN A 488 6.83 -58.20 -20.45
N GLU A 489 6.71 -59.30 -19.69
CA GLU A 489 6.69 -59.36 -18.21
C GLU A 489 7.99 -59.96 -17.62
N ASN A 490 8.24 -59.78 -16.31
CA ASN A 490 8.48 -60.88 -15.34
C ASN A 490 9.00 -60.45 -13.93
N GLY A 491 8.34 -60.92 -12.86
CA GLY A 491 8.88 -61.25 -11.50
C GLY A 491 9.42 -60.14 -10.57
N ASN A 492 9.31 -60.20 -9.22
CA ASN A 492 8.75 -61.25 -8.34
C ASN A 492 8.36 -60.72 -6.91
N MET A 493 7.58 -61.53 -6.15
CA MET A 493 6.68 -61.28 -4.98
C MET A 493 7.13 -60.64 -3.62
N PRO A 494 6.15 -60.20 -2.76
CA PRO A 494 6.22 -59.91 -1.30
C PRO A 494 5.26 -60.74 -0.37
N LEU A 495 5.39 -60.68 0.98
CA LEU A 495 4.48 -61.22 2.05
C LEU A 495 4.70 -60.44 3.40
N SER A 496 3.73 -59.85 4.15
CA SER A 496 2.61 -60.35 5.02
C SER A 496 3.00 -60.76 6.48
N SER A 497 2.23 -60.64 7.59
CA SER A 497 1.00 -59.88 7.99
C SER A 497 0.62 -60.05 9.51
N SER A 498 -0.34 -59.26 10.06
CA SER A 498 -1.20 -59.47 11.30
C SER A 498 -0.63 -59.21 12.73
N SER A 499 -1.39 -58.87 13.83
CA SER A 499 -2.74 -58.23 14.04
C SER A 499 -3.08 -57.92 15.55
N SER A 500 -4.13 -57.11 15.82
CA SER A 500 -5.01 -57.00 17.05
C SER A 500 -4.61 -56.07 18.24
N ILE A 501 -5.49 -55.38 19.04
CA ILE A 501 -6.97 -55.12 19.06
C ILE A 501 -7.35 -53.90 19.99
N ASN A 502 -8.50 -53.19 19.76
CA ASN A 502 -9.27 -52.23 20.64
C ASN A 502 -8.65 -50.88 21.13
N GLU A 503 -9.38 -49.75 21.39
CA GLU A 503 -10.83 -49.40 21.35
C GLU A 503 -11.09 -47.84 21.22
N LYS A 504 -12.23 -47.44 20.61
CA LYS A 504 -13.05 -46.19 20.79
C LYS A 504 -12.43 -44.76 20.78
N ASN A 505 -12.67 -43.98 19.71
CA ASN A 505 -13.59 -42.80 19.69
C ASN A 505 -13.54 -41.99 18.37
N ILE A 506 -14.59 -41.22 18.07
CA ILE A 506 -14.91 -40.63 16.75
C ILE A 506 -14.57 -39.12 16.68
N SER A 507 -13.78 -38.68 15.68
CA SER A 507 -14.16 -37.62 14.70
C SER A 507 -13.01 -37.07 13.83
N THR A 508 -13.19 -37.22 12.51
CA THR A 508 -12.88 -36.24 11.44
C THR A 508 -11.42 -35.82 11.14
N VAL A 509 -10.79 -36.65 10.30
CA VAL A 509 -9.86 -36.36 9.16
C VAL A 509 -9.98 -34.88 8.65
N ALA A 510 -8.92 -34.12 8.35
CA ALA A 510 -7.75 -34.48 7.53
C ALA A 510 -6.44 -33.80 7.97
N THR A 511 -5.32 -34.52 7.82
CA THR A 511 -3.94 -34.04 8.08
C THR A 511 -3.01 -34.25 6.90
N ALA A 512 -2.35 -33.16 6.49
CA ALA A 512 -1.03 -33.10 5.85
C ALA A 512 -0.71 -34.04 4.66
N VAL A 513 -0.93 -33.54 3.44
CA VAL A 513 -0.12 -33.85 2.23
C VAL A 513 0.14 -32.50 1.52
N ASP A 514 1.04 -32.48 0.52
CA ASP A 514 1.45 -31.34 -0.33
C ASP A 514 2.53 -30.39 0.23
N VAL A 515 3.68 -31.00 0.50
CA VAL A 515 5.00 -30.36 0.40
C VAL A 515 5.80 -31.14 -0.65
N ILE A 516 6.30 -30.45 -1.71
CA ILE A 516 7.14 -30.95 -2.82
C ILE A 516 6.38 -31.56 -4.04
N ALA A 517 5.75 -30.69 -4.85
CA ALA A 517 5.40 -30.86 -6.27
C ALA A 517 4.72 -29.54 -6.75
N LEU A 518 4.84 -29.01 -7.98
CA LEU A 518 5.65 -29.35 -9.16
C LEU A 518 6.33 -28.08 -9.68
N ASN A 519 7.55 -28.24 -10.21
CA ASN A 519 8.22 -27.24 -11.03
C ASN A 519 8.42 -27.85 -12.43
N ARG A 520 8.03 -27.12 -13.49
CA ARG A 520 8.15 -27.41 -14.95
C ARG A 520 7.04 -28.24 -15.64
N LYS A 521 6.80 -27.85 -16.91
CA LYS A 521 6.05 -28.53 -18.01
C LYS A 521 4.51 -28.54 -17.87
N ASN A 522 3.70 -28.43 -18.92
CA ASN A 522 3.99 -28.26 -20.36
C ASN A 522 2.86 -27.47 -21.08
N SER A 523 3.00 -27.27 -22.40
CA SER A 523 2.20 -26.38 -23.25
C SER A 523 0.94 -26.99 -23.90
N SER A 524 0.10 -26.07 -24.41
CA SER A 524 -0.68 -26.10 -25.68
C SER A 524 -2.05 -26.81 -25.79
N THR A 525 -2.97 -26.07 -26.45
CA THR A 525 -4.23 -26.47 -27.17
C THR A 525 -5.40 -27.07 -26.38
N SER A 526 -6.69 -26.85 -26.72
CA SER A 526 -7.39 -25.75 -27.44
C SER A 526 -8.93 -25.89 -27.27
N SER A 527 -9.68 -24.84 -27.63
CA SER A 527 -11.11 -24.78 -28.00
C SER A 527 -12.27 -24.99 -26.98
N ARG A 528 -12.98 -23.87 -26.71
CA ARG A 528 -14.44 -23.60 -26.94
C ARG A 528 -15.55 -24.48 -26.28
N ILE A 529 -16.72 -23.96 -25.89
CA ILE A 529 -17.25 -22.61 -25.54
C ILE A 529 -18.68 -22.81 -24.92
N THR A 530 -19.20 -21.86 -24.11
CA THR A 530 -20.62 -21.67 -23.65
C THR A 530 -21.35 -22.82 -22.89
N SER A 531 -22.34 -22.61 -22.00
CA SER A 531 -22.73 -21.58 -20.99
C SER A 531 -24.23 -21.74 -20.66
N ILE A 532 -24.70 -21.70 -19.39
CA ILE A 532 -26.12 -21.43 -19.02
C ILE A 532 -26.27 -21.21 -17.48
N THR A 533 -26.75 -20.00 -17.10
CA THR A 533 -27.77 -19.61 -16.08
C THR A 533 -27.86 -20.27 -14.67
N ASP A 534 -28.45 -19.72 -13.60
CA ASP A 534 -29.22 -18.47 -13.35
C ASP A 534 -29.35 -18.16 -11.82
N ARG A 535 -29.86 -16.96 -11.46
CA ARG A 535 -30.69 -16.61 -10.25
C ARG A 535 -30.21 -17.00 -8.82
N SER A 536 -29.97 -16.08 -7.87
CA SER A 536 -30.84 -15.06 -7.23
C SER A 536 -31.95 -15.58 -6.29
N ALA A 537 -31.88 -15.27 -4.98
CA ALA A 537 -33.03 -14.88 -4.14
C ALA A 537 -32.62 -14.40 -2.72
N SER A 538 -33.40 -13.45 -2.21
CA SER A 538 -33.21 -12.62 -1.01
C SER A 538 -34.20 -12.93 0.13
N PHE A 539 -34.01 -12.27 1.30
CA PHE A 539 -34.93 -12.18 2.47
C PHE A 539 -35.05 -13.47 3.32
N ILE A 540 -35.28 -13.47 4.64
CA ILE A 540 -36.21 -12.70 5.51
C ILE A 540 -35.63 -12.54 6.94
N SER A 541 -36.12 -11.54 7.68
CA SER A 541 -35.78 -11.16 9.07
C SER A 541 -36.55 -11.94 10.16
N ILE A 542 -36.21 -11.78 11.47
CA ILE A 542 -37.12 -11.41 12.60
C ILE A 542 -36.67 -11.85 14.03
N LYS A 543 -36.75 -10.88 14.97
CA LYS A 543 -36.91 -10.93 16.46
C LYS A 543 -35.88 -11.60 17.40
N SER A 544 -35.07 -10.73 18.02
CA SER A 544 -35.03 -10.41 19.46
C SER A 544 -35.67 -11.36 20.52
N GLY A 545 -34.90 -11.64 21.58
CA GLY A 545 -35.38 -12.09 22.90
C GLY A 545 -34.36 -11.76 24.00
N THR A 546 -34.79 -11.10 25.08
CA THR A 546 -33.96 -10.53 26.16
C THR A 546 -33.78 -11.47 27.36
N GLY A 547 -32.73 -11.30 28.20
CA GLY A 547 -32.74 -11.97 29.51
C GLY A 547 -31.47 -12.00 30.38
N LEU A 548 -31.17 -10.88 31.05
CA LEU A 548 -30.59 -10.82 32.42
C LEU A 548 -29.15 -11.31 32.73
N SER A 549 -28.65 -10.75 33.83
CA SER A 549 -27.25 -10.68 34.25
C SER A 549 -27.01 -11.38 35.60
N SER A 550 -25.74 -11.68 35.90
CA SER A 550 -25.20 -11.40 37.23
C SER A 550 -23.68 -11.16 37.18
N LYS A 551 -23.20 -10.31 38.09
CA LYS A 551 -21.79 -9.91 38.24
C LYS A 551 -21.10 -10.85 39.24
N ILE A 552 -19.77 -10.92 39.20
CA ILE A 552 -18.90 -10.66 40.38
C ILE A 552 -17.48 -10.33 39.90
N SER A 553 -16.85 -9.40 40.60
CA SER A 553 -15.54 -8.79 40.31
C SER A 553 -14.43 -9.32 41.21
N SER A 554 -13.18 -9.39 40.72
CA SER A 554 -12.06 -8.57 41.26
C SER A 554 -10.68 -8.93 40.66
N THR A 555 -9.88 -7.90 40.46
CA THR A 555 -8.44 -7.84 40.11
C THR A 555 -7.58 -7.86 41.41
N PRO A 556 -6.21 -7.88 41.45
CA PRO A 556 -5.27 -7.22 40.54
C PRO A 556 -3.87 -7.83 40.31
N SER A 557 -3.05 -7.07 39.57
CA SER A 557 -1.68 -7.34 39.10
C SER A 557 -0.55 -6.75 39.99
N VAL A 558 0.60 -7.43 40.08
CA VAL A 558 1.92 -6.83 40.45
C VAL A 558 3.06 -7.47 39.60
N SER A 559 4.19 -6.76 39.51
CA SER A 559 5.32 -6.84 38.56
C SER A 559 6.45 -7.85 38.83
N SER A 560 7.22 -8.17 37.78
CA SER A 560 8.68 -8.51 37.75
C SER A 560 9.08 -8.81 36.28
N ASP A 561 10.32 -8.72 35.79
CA ASP A 561 11.52 -7.96 36.18
C ASP A 561 12.42 -7.79 34.93
N THR A 562 13.31 -6.80 34.89
CA THR A 562 14.21 -6.57 33.73
C THR A 562 15.67 -6.77 34.11
N TYR A 563 16.36 -7.75 33.52
CA TYR A 563 17.80 -7.98 33.74
C TYR A 563 18.63 -7.99 32.44
N SER A 564 19.39 -6.92 32.27
CA SER A 564 20.69 -6.80 31.58
C SER A 564 20.92 -7.49 30.21
N ILE A 565 20.79 -6.71 29.12
CA ILE A 565 21.47 -6.97 27.83
C ILE A 565 22.63 -5.97 27.65
N ASN A 566 23.53 -5.91 28.64
CA ASN A 566 24.69 -5.01 28.58
C ASN A 566 26.03 -5.70 28.22
N GLN A 567 26.09 -7.04 28.12
CA GLN A 567 27.33 -7.76 27.77
C GLN A 567 27.55 -7.99 26.26
N CYS A 568 26.50 -8.12 25.44
CA CYS A 568 26.68 -8.39 24.01
C CYS A 568 27.28 -7.22 23.20
N ASN A 569 27.03 -5.97 23.63
CA ASN A 569 27.46 -4.78 22.87
C ASN A 569 28.98 -4.53 22.93
N GLU A 570 29.69 -5.00 23.96
CA GLU A 570 31.16 -4.87 24.02
C GLU A 570 31.89 -5.83 23.05
N LEU A 571 31.30 -6.98 22.73
CA LEU A 571 31.92 -7.96 21.83
C LEU A 571 31.83 -7.52 20.36
N LEU A 572 30.70 -6.94 19.92
CA LEU A 572 30.58 -6.35 18.58
C LEU A 572 31.52 -5.14 18.37
N MET A 573 31.77 -4.35 19.42
CA MET A 573 32.72 -3.22 19.38
C MET A 573 34.18 -3.67 19.22
N LYS A 574 34.55 -4.84 19.76
CA LYS A 574 35.92 -5.38 19.65
C LYS A 574 36.22 -5.94 18.26
N GLN A 575 35.27 -6.62 17.61
CA GLN A 575 35.46 -7.13 16.24
C GLN A 575 35.61 -5.99 15.20
N LYS A 576 34.84 -4.90 15.31
CA LYS A 576 34.96 -3.73 14.41
C LYS A 576 36.28 -2.96 14.54
N LYS A 577 37.09 -3.20 15.59
CA LYS A 577 38.44 -2.63 15.73
C LYS A 577 39.56 -3.48 15.12
N GLN A 578 39.37 -4.78 14.91
CA GLN A 578 40.40 -5.64 14.32
C GLN A 578 40.49 -5.54 12.79
N HIS A 579 39.37 -5.28 12.09
CA HIS A 579 39.36 -5.14 10.62
C HIS A 579 40.00 -3.86 10.05
N LYS A 580 40.60 -2.99 10.88
CA LYS A 580 41.31 -1.77 10.44
C LYS A 580 42.84 -1.92 10.35
N LEU A 581 43.38 -3.13 10.54
CA LEU A 581 44.82 -3.40 10.65
C LEU A 581 45.30 -4.60 9.80
N SER A 582 44.83 -4.74 8.55
CA SER A 582 45.31 -5.82 7.66
C SER A 582 45.15 -5.58 6.15
N THR A 583 45.64 -4.45 5.61
CA THR A 583 46.15 -4.37 4.21
C THR A 583 46.84 -3.03 3.95
N GLY A 584 48.17 -3.02 4.01
CA GLY A 584 48.96 -1.86 3.65
C GLY A 584 50.41 -2.25 3.43
N GLN A 585 50.76 -2.63 2.19
CA GLN A 585 52.14 -2.65 1.73
C GLN A 585 52.23 -2.59 0.19
N LYS A 586 53.25 -1.83 -0.23
CA LYS A 586 53.60 -1.32 -1.57
C LYS A 586 53.89 -2.40 -2.62
N PHE A 587 53.82 -2.04 -3.91
CA PHE A 587 54.93 -2.14 -4.88
C PHE A 587 54.76 -1.09 -6.00
N SER A 588 55.80 -0.85 -6.81
CA SER A 588 56.13 0.48 -7.38
C SER A 588 56.74 0.48 -8.80
N ASN A 589 56.83 1.68 -9.41
CA ASN A 589 57.69 2.10 -10.56
C ASN A 589 57.24 1.64 -11.98
N GLU A 590 57.38 2.37 -13.10
CA GLU A 590 58.33 3.42 -13.51
C GLU A 590 57.91 4.19 -14.80
N ASN A 591 58.42 5.43 -14.94
CA ASN A 591 58.85 6.19 -16.14
C ASN A 591 57.90 6.76 -17.25
N ASP A 592 57.88 8.11 -17.23
CA ASP A 592 58.21 9.05 -18.33
C ASP A 592 57.19 9.70 -19.29
N LYS A 593 57.58 10.92 -19.71
CA LYS A 593 56.76 12.01 -20.30
C LYS A 593 57.14 12.28 -21.80
N PRO A 594 56.97 13.50 -22.39
CA PRO A 594 55.85 13.78 -23.31
C PRO A 594 56.29 14.39 -24.67
N LYS A 595 55.35 14.72 -25.59
CA LYS A 595 55.25 16.03 -26.33
C LYS A 595 54.35 16.03 -27.59
N ASN A 596 53.40 16.98 -27.60
CA ASN A 596 53.14 18.03 -28.61
C ASN A 596 53.02 17.79 -30.14
N ARG A 597 52.00 18.52 -30.69
CA ARG A 597 51.94 19.28 -31.97
C ARG A 597 51.76 18.49 -33.28
N SER A 598 51.03 18.94 -34.32
CA SER A 598 50.00 19.96 -34.59
C SER A 598 49.95 20.14 -36.13
N ARG A 599 48.77 20.52 -36.65
CA ARG A 599 48.54 21.52 -37.73
C ARG A 599 48.50 21.14 -39.23
N VAL A 600 47.58 21.86 -39.90
CA VAL A 600 47.65 22.54 -41.22
C VAL A 600 46.99 21.87 -42.44
N ASP A 601 45.82 22.43 -42.79
CA ASP A 601 45.30 22.95 -44.08
C ASP A 601 45.17 21.95 -45.28
N ASP A 602 44.29 22.10 -46.29
CA ASP A 602 43.76 23.32 -46.94
C ASP A 602 42.33 23.20 -47.57
N ASN A 603 41.84 24.33 -48.08
CA ASN A 603 40.60 24.64 -48.83
C ASN A 603 40.24 23.68 -50.02
N GLU A 604 39.05 23.64 -50.66
CA GLU A 604 38.22 24.75 -51.21
C GLU A 604 36.81 24.30 -51.75
N ASN A 605 36.00 25.23 -52.28
CA ASN A 605 34.59 25.06 -52.72
C ASN A 605 34.40 24.76 -54.23
N GLY A 606 33.26 24.18 -54.68
CA GLY A 606 33.03 24.06 -56.15
C GLY A 606 31.74 23.48 -56.78
N LYS A 607 30.54 24.00 -56.46
CA LYS A 607 29.39 24.28 -57.38
C LYS A 607 29.12 23.46 -58.69
N LEU A 608 27.81 23.11 -58.82
CA LEU A 608 26.90 23.28 -59.99
C LEU A 608 26.81 22.24 -61.16
N LYS A 609 25.58 21.69 -61.28
CA LYS A 609 24.64 21.72 -62.44
C LYS A 609 24.60 20.66 -63.56
N ASP A 610 23.36 20.19 -63.72
CA ASP A 610 22.54 20.07 -64.94
C ASP A 610 22.69 18.87 -65.92
N HIS A 611 21.50 18.33 -66.23
CA HIS A 611 21.02 17.83 -67.53
C HIS A 611 21.05 16.33 -67.91
N ARG A 612 19.81 15.76 -67.89
CA ARG A 612 19.10 15.07 -68.99
C ARG A 612 19.29 13.54 -69.23
N ARG A 613 18.14 12.87 -69.02
CA ARG A 613 17.44 11.89 -69.90
C ARG A 613 17.85 10.39 -69.91
N SER A 614 16.84 9.61 -70.34
CA SER A 614 16.79 8.19 -70.74
C SER A 614 17.06 7.12 -69.68
N GLU A 615 15.95 6.60 -69.13
CA GLU A 615 15.46 5.22 -69.32
C GLU A 615 16.34 4.00 -68.93
N ASP A 616 15.69 3.14 -68.13
CA ASP A 616 15.74 1.68 -68.08
C ASP A 616 16.86 0.88 -67.37
N ASN A 617 16.44 0.32 -66.22
CA ASN A 617 16.60 -1.06 -65.73
C ASN A 617 17.94 -1.59 -65.16
N ASP A 618 17.86 -1.88 -63.85
CA ASP A 618 18.43 -3.01 -63.10
C ASP A 618 19.88 -3.50 -63.33
N SER A 619 20.75 -3.22 -62.36
CA SER A 619 21.23 -4.22 -61.36
C SER A 619 22.41 -3.69 -60.53
N SER A 620 22.51 -4.03 -59.24
CA SER A 620 23.64 -3.59 -58.38
C SER A 620 24.03 -4.57 -57.26
N ARG A 621 25.34 -4.66 -56.98
CA ARG A 621 25.99 -5.37 -55.85
C ARG A 621 27.44 -4.87 -55.66
N SER A 622 27.81 -4.32 -54.50
CA SER A 622 29.22 -4.30 -54.01
C SER A 622 29.43 -3.71 -52.59
N CYS A 623 30.16 -4.46 -51.75
CA CYS A 623 31.14 -4.10 -50.70
C CYS A 623 30.95 -2.91 -49.70
N PHE A 624 31.26 -3.16 -48.41
CA PHE A 624 31.42 -2.17 -47.33
C PHE A 624 32.90 -1.79 -47.08
N SER A 625 33.15 -0.62 -46.47
CA SER A 625 34.47 -0.02 -46.22
C SER A 625 34.95 -0.08 -44.75
N GLU A 626 36.26 0.11 -44.54
CA GLU A 626 37.00 -0.06 -43.28
C GLU A 626 36.55 0.86 -42.14
N GLU A 627 36.07 2.07 -42.44
CA GLU A 627 35.61 3.06 -41.45
C GLU A 627 34.42 2.56 -40.61
N ALA A 628 33.56 1.73 -41.21
CA ALA A 628 32.42 1.12 -40.52
C ALA A 628 32.85 0.14 -39.41
N VAL A 629 34.07 -0.41 -39.49
CA VAL A 629 34.61 -1.30 -38.45
C VAL A 629 35.01 -0.50 -37.21
N VAL A 630 35.58 0.70 -37.40
CA VAL A 630 36.06 1.56 -36.29
C VAL A 630 34.90 2.15 -35.47
N SER A 631 33.78 2.49 -36.11
CA SER A 631 32.58 2.96 -35.39
C SER A 631 31.97 1.86 -34.51
N VAL A 632 31.86 0.63 -35.04
CA VAL A 632 31.37 -0.54 -34.29
C VAL A 632 32.24 -0.85 -33.07
N LEU A 633 33.58 -0.77 -33.20
CA LEU A 633 34.49 -1.00 -32.07
C LEU A 633 34.26 0.00 -30.91
N LYS A 634 34.07 1.29 -31.20
CA LYS A 634 33.76 2.31 -30.17
C LYS A 634 32.41 2.08 -29.49
N GLU A 635 31.43 1.57 -30.22
CA GLU A 635 30.12 1.23 -29.65
C GLU A 635 30.23 0.02 -28.71
N MET A 636 31.01 -1.00 -29.09
CA MET A 636 31.31 -2.17 -28.25
C MET A 636 32.05 -1.80 -26.95
N GLU A 637 33.05 -0.90 -26.99
CA GLU A 637 33.73 -0.40 -25.78
C GLU A 637 32.75 0.30 -24.81
N ASN A 638 31.79 1.05 -25.37
CA ASN A 638 30.83 1.81 -24.57
C ASN A 638 29.80 0.89 -23.90
N GLU A 639 29.36 -0.18 -24.58
CA GLU A 639 28.54 -1.24 -23.98
C GLU A 639 29.30 -2.06 -22.93
N LEU A 640 30.57 -2.41 -23.17
CA LEU A 640 31.41 -3.08 -22.17
C LEU A 640 31.52 -2.26 -20.87
N ARG A 641 31.65 -0.93 -20.97
CA ARG A 641 31.66 -0.02 -19.82
C ARG A 641 30.31 -0.01 -19.07
N LYS A 642 29.18 -0.01 -19.78
CA LYS A 642 27.84 -0.14 -19.16
C LYS A 642 27.68 -1.47 -18.44
N CYS A 643 28.16 -2.57 -19.03
CA CYS A 643 28.15 -3.90 -18.42
C CYS A 643 28.96 -3.94 -17.12
N ARG A 644 30.20 -3.42 -17.10
CA ARG A 644 31.02 -3.36 -15.87
C ARG A 644 30.33 -2.62 -14.72
N ASN A 645 29.80 -1.42 -14.97
CA ASN A 645 29.08 -0.65 -13.96
C ASN A 645 27.86 -1.40 -13.42
N ARG A 646 27.19 -2.22 -14.25
CA ARG A 646 26.05 -3.04 -13.84
C ARG A 646 26.49 -4.28 -13.03
N CYS A 647 27.64 -4.87 -13.34
CA CYS A 647 28.24 -5.93 -12.52
C CYS A 647 28.59 -5.43 -11.11
N GLU A 648 29.27 -4.29 -10.97
CA GLU A 648 29.59 -3.71 -9.65
C GLU A 648 28.34 -3.39 -8.81
N GLN A 649 27.23 -2.99 -9.45
CA GLN A 649 25.95 -2.79 -8.77
C GLN A 649 25.34 -4.11 -8.29
N LEU A 650 25.42 -5.17 -9.09
CA LEU A 650 24.95 -6.51 -8.73
C LEU A 650 25.78 -7.11 -7.60
N GLU A 651 27.12 -6.97 -7.63
CA GLU A 651 28.01 -7.43 -6.55
C GLU A 651 27.67 -6.78 -5.21
N LYS A 652 27.38 -5.47 -5.18
CA LYS A 652 26.92 -4.76 -3.97
C LYS A 652 25.59 -5.30 -3.46
N ILE A 653 24.64 -5.61 -4.34
CA ILE A 653 23.34 -6.21 -3.97
C ILE A 653 23.55 -7.63 -3.40
N VAL A 654 24.39 -8.45 -4.04
CA VAL A 654 24.71 -9.80 -3.55
C VAL A 654 25.38 -9.75 -2.17
N HIS A 655 26.30 -8.82 -1.94
CA HIS A 655 26.97 -8.68 -0.64
C HIS A 655 26.01 -8.25 0.48
N LEU A 656 25.03 -7.38 0.18
CA LEU A 656 23.94 -7.03 1.10
C LEU A 656 23.04 -8.24 1.40
N GLN A 657 22.61 -8.97 0.37
CA GLN A 657 21.79 -10.18 0.52
C GLN A 657 22.50 -11.28 1.32
N GLN A 658 23.81 -11.44 1.15
CA GLN A 658 24.62 -12.38 1.92
C GLN A 658 24.65 -11.99 3.41
N GLN A 659 24.78 -10.70 3.73
CA GLN A 659 24.75 -10.19 5.10
C GLN A 659 23.36 -10.40 5.76
N ASP A 660 22.28 -10.19 5.01
CA ASP A 660 20.90 -10.47 5.48
C ASP A 660 20.70 -11.97 5.75
N ILE A 661 21.20 -12.86 4.86
CA ILE A 661 21.16 -14.32 5.04
C ILE A 661 21.94 -14.75 6.29
N GLU A 662 23.11 -14.16 6.55
CA GLU A 662 23.90 -14.45 7.75
C GLU A 662 23.19 -13.98 9.03
N SER A 663 22.58 -12.79 9.02
CA SER A 663 21.77 -12.30 10.15
C SER A 663 20.58 -13.22 10.45
N LEU A 664 19.88 -13.70 9.40
CA LEU A 664 18.77 -14.65 9.56
C LEU A 664 19.24 -16.02 10.07
N ARG A 665 20.43 -16.50 9.67
CA ARG A 665 21.02 -17.74 10.22
C ARG A 665 21.30 -17.63 11.72
N TYR A 666 21.82 -16.49 12.18
CA TYR A 666 22.01 -16.25 13.61
C TYR A 666 20.69 -16.22 14.39
N GLU A 667 19.64 -15.59 13.83
CA GLU A 667 18.32 -15.55 14.46
C GLU A 667 17.65 -16.93 14.55
N ILE A 668 17.77 -17.75 13.50
CA ILE A 668 17.29 -19.14 13.47
C ILE A 668 18.02 -19.97 14.53
N HIS A 669 19.36 -19.97 14.54
CA HIS A 669 20.15 -20.71 15.52
C HIS A 669 19.81 -20.34 16.97
N TRP A 670 19.57 -19.05 17.24
CA TRP A 670 19.13 -18.59 18.56
C TRP A 670 17.73 -19.11 18.93
N LYS A 671 16.79 -19.13 17.98
CA LYS A 671 15.43 -19.66 18.18
C LYS A 671 15.45 -21.17 18.42
N ASP A 672 16.22 -21.93 17.63
CA ASP A 672 16.37 -23.39 17.81
C ASP A 672 16.98 -23.70 19.18
N SER A 673 18.08 -23.02 19.56
CA SER A 673 18.68 -23.15 20.90
C SER A 673 17.70 -22.82 22.04
N ARG A 674 16.77 -21.89 21.81
CA ARG A 674 15.73 -21.53 22.78
C ARG A 674 14.60 -22.57 22.84
N ILE A 675 14.26 -23.20 21.72
CA ILE A 675 13.29 -24.30 21.66
C ILE A 675 13.84 -25.50 22.41
N ASP A 676 15.09 -25.92 22.15
CA ASP A 676 15.74 -27.03 22.84
C ASP A 676 15.80 -26.81 24.37
N PHE A 677 16.16 -25.59 24.80
CA PHE A 677 16.12 -25.22 26.22
C PHE A 677 14.73 -25.37 26.83
N LEU A 678 13.68 -24.90 26.14
CA LEU A 678 12.30 -24.98 26.63
C LEU A 678 11.77 -26.42 26.64
N GLN A 679 12.15 -27.26 25.66
CA GLN A 679 11.83 -28.69 25.65
C GLN A 679 12.50 -29.43 26.82
N GLY A 680 13.77 -29.13 27.12
CA GLY A 680 14.46 -29.67 28.28
C GLY A 680 13.82 -29.27 29.62
N GLN A 681 13.37 -28.01 29.74
CA GLN A 681 12.61 -27.55 30.92
C GLN A 681 11.24 -28.25 31.03
N LEU A 682 10.54 -28.49 29.92
CA LEU A 682 9.26 -29.18 29.90
C LEU A 682 9.40 -30.64 30.36
N GLN A 683 10.42 -31.35 29.86
CA GLN A 683 10.73 -32.73 30.29
C GLN A 683 11.05 -32.82 31.79
N GLN A 684 11.80 -31.86 32.35
CA GLN A 684 12.06 -31.81 33.79
C GLN A 684 10.77 -31.61 34.60
N LEU A 685 9.87 -30.73 34.14
CA LEU A 685 8.58 -30.50 34.79
C LEU A 685 7.66 -31.74 34.73
N ASP A 686 7.61 -32.45 33.61
CA ASP A 686 6.80 -33.66 33.47
C ASP A 686 7.33 -34.83 34.32
N VAL A 687 8.66 -35.00 34.41
CA VAL A 687 9.27 -35.97 35.35
C VAL A 687 8.92 -35.60 36.80
N THR A 688 9.02 -34.32 37.16
CA THR A 688 8.67 -33.85 38.52
C THR A 688 7.19 -34.07 38.83
N ARG A 689 6.29 -33.82 37.87
CA ARG A 689 4.85 -34.07 37.99
C ARG A 689 4.52 -35.54 38.19
N ASN A 690 5.19 -36.43 37.45
CA ASN A 690 4.95 -37.87 37.55
C ASN A 690 5.44 -38.41 38.90
N ILE A 691 6.59 -37.94 39.41
CA ILE A 691 7.06 -38.27 40.75
C ILE A 691 6.02 -37.82 41.80
N SER A 692 5.55 -36.56 41.74
CA SER A 692 4.54 -36.02 42.68
C SER A 692 3.13 -36.63 42.58
N ARG A 693 2.88 -37.48 41.57
CA ARG A 693 1.64 -38.28 41.45
C ARG A 693 1.81 -39.73 41.89
N SER A 694 3.05 -40.17 42.11
CA SER A 694 3.40 -41.52 42.57
C SER A 694 3.73 -41.58 44.08
N SER A 695 3.96 -40.42 44.69
CA SER A 695 4.05 -40.18 46.14
C SER A 695 2.70 -39.77 46.72
#